data_AF-A0A290ZLX2-F1
#
_entry.id   AF-A0A290ZLX2-F1
#
_cell.length_a   1.000
_cell.length_b   1.000
_cell.length_c   1.000
_cell.angle_alpha   90.00
_cell.angle_beta   90.00
_cell.angle_gamma   90.00
#
_symmetry.space_group_name_H-M   'P 1'
#
loop_
_entity.id
_entity.type
_entity.pdbx_description
1 polymer ?
#
loop_
_entity_poly.entity_id
_entity_poly.type
_entity_poly.pdbx_seq_one_letter_code
_entity_poly.pdbx_strand_id
1 'polypeptide(L)'
;MKRTTLPTVSGQSQGRAIEIAQYDGAGRPTKLNAIAADGTIRDSYRFYDELGRLTRAVGPQVSASDTSRPVTCLVYTALGDVSEIWAGSTTDTASVTCNLADSNLKQQQSATWDDWGRKLTQTDPLGKVWKWTWNSHGELLTSQTPTQVVAGQTTTYAYGTKGASGETQGHLKTRTVPGAQTVTYTRNALGQVTKAETKDGSGAPVVAYDYGFDAAHRLATVTDSRGNKTLSYTWTPGGRLARVTDSDGHSTSFAYDAVGRLASLIAPNNETVSFVWDAGGRLVEKRLSSGLRTTQNWFEDGSLKDRKNLFGAATLSSHAYTLDAQGRRATHAENVGGTSKSWTYAYDYLDRLTSASDGTAETYGYDIYGNRRSKTKSGSTTAYLYDLAHQLSEIRSGSDTGALIGGAIHDADGHLTKLCEGTSATKSASDCTSSGTGATTLQLAWNAMDHLLTATRIGANAVTESYAYDDSGRRIRKTSGGATTYYLYDGDDIHAEWSGTLAGMPGAVYAHGAGTDEPILRLTGSTNSPAATQAAYLQDGLGSVIGTASATGTLTASQRFDAWGNKTAGSGTVPAYGYTGREPDATGLTFYRARYQHPGQGRFISRDPAGMVDAISPYAYVANSPTNFVDPTGQFLDIALDAGFIVYDIAVLGHDLIANGGKNWAVHTGALAADVAGAVIPFVTGAGQAYRAGNKLVDVARQADNAVPAGGSAATRGTKVHGEFDTALKNGAGGKNVSGEQPYVKGEWLQDKYRPKGSSNPDAVVGNPANPAAVFDLKTGKSGISNSQMTKYERNLPEGTPVYTVTPNGHNAPRPQSLSGMGAGLNTGYLGGQLVFGSDPVPYQGGVVGNEAIDPRLYK
;
A
#
# COMPACT_ATOMS: atom_id res chain seq x y z
N MET A 1 14.26 27.18 -0.62
CA MET A 1 14.90 25.85 -0.52
C MET A 1 15.13 25.51 0.94
N LYS A 2 14.48 24.46 1.48
CA LYS A 2 14.86 23.84 2.76
C LYS A 2 15.50 22.50 2.45
N ARG A 3 16.73 22.28 2.88
CA ARG A 3 17.32 20.94 2.97
C ARG A 3 16.67 20.28 4.18
N THR A 4 15.62 19.50 3.98
CA THR A 4 14.98 18.74 5.04
C THR A 4 15.88 17.57 5.41
N THR A 5 16.90 17.84 6.22
CA THR A 5 17.64 16.80 6.93
C THR A 5 16.66 16.15 7.90
N LEU A 6 16.08 15.02 7.50
CA LEU A 6 15.39 14.14 8.43
C LEU A 6 16.37 13.82 9.58
N PRO A 7 15.92 13.87 10.84
CA PRO A 7 16.83 13.75 11.97
C PRO A 7 17.51 12.39 11.93
N THR A 8 18.85 12.40 11.88
CA THR A 8 19.64 11.17 12.00
C THR A 8 19.31 10.52 13.34
N VAL A 9 18.65 9.36 13.33
CA VAL A 9 18.23 8.69 14.55
C VAL A 9 19.48 8.14 15.24
N SER A 10 20.02 8.92 16.17
CA SER A 10 21.25 8.58 16.88
C SER A 10 21.04 7.29 17.68
N GLY A 11 21.64 6.19 17.20
CA GLY A 11 21.43 4.85 17.74
C GLY A 11 20.79 3.84 16.77
N GLN A 12 20.34 4.24 15.56
CA GLN A 12 19.91 3.27 14.54
C GLN A 12 21.11 2.42 14.07
N SER A 13 21.09 1.15 14.43
CA SER A 13 21.97 0.09 13.88
C SER A 13 21.27 -0.78 12.83
N GLN A 14 19.95 -0.58 12.64
CA GLN A 14 19.06 -1.24 11.69
C GLN A 14 17.93 -0.26 11.29
N GLY A 15 17.38 -0.39 10.09
CA GLY A 15 16.15 0.30 9.67
C GLY A 15 16.18 0.91 8.28
N ARG A 16 15.02 1.43 7.86
CA ARG A 16 14.78 2.06 6.54
C ARG A 16 15.83 3.10 6.12
N ALA A 17 16.25 3.01 4.86
CA ALA A 17 17.08 4.01 4.21
C ALA A 17 16.37 5.39 4.11
N ILE A 18 17.15 6.46 4.19
CA ILE A 18 16.68 7.86 4.07
C ILE A 18 16.81 8.29 2.60
N GLU A 19 15.71 8.64 1.95
CA GLU A 19 15.76 9.26 0.63
C GLU A 19 16.03 10.77 0.69
N ILE A 20 16.99 11.23 -0.10
CA ILE A 20 17.29 12.65 -0.31
C ILE A 20 17.20 12.95 -1.80
N ALA A 21 16.25 13.82 -2.17
CA ALA A 21 16.10 14.30 -3.54
C ALA A 21 16.95 15.55 -3.82
N GLN A 22 17.53 15.60 -5.02
CA GLN A 22 18.07 16.79 -5.66
C GLN A 22 17.05 17.25 -6.71
N TYR A 23 16.90 18.57 -6.87
CA TYR A 23 15.84 19.17 -7.69
C TYR A 23 16.43 20.16 -8.69
N ASP A 24 15.76 20.32 -9.84
CA ASP A 24 16.05 21.41 -10.78
C ASP A 24 15.42 22.75 -10.35
N GLY A 25 15.63 23.79 -11.16
CA GLY A 25 15.09 25.13 -10.94
C GLY A 25 13.55 25.23 -10.97
N ALA A 26 12.85 24.20 -11.46
CA ALA A 26 11.40 24.09 -11.44
C ALA A 26 10.88 23.25 -10.25
N GLY A 27 11.78 22.72 -9.40
CA GLY A 27 11.42 21.87 -8.27
C GLY A 27 11.10 20.42 -8.65
N ARG A 28 11.51 19.95 -9.84
CA ARG A 28 11.34 18.56 -10.28
C ARG A 28 12.54 17.72 -9.81
N PRO A 29 12.35 16.53 -9.23
CA PRO A 29 13.43 15.74 -8.65
C PRO A 29 14.28 15.09 -9.75
N THR A 30 15.53 15.53 -9.93
CA THR A 30 16.46 15.06 -10.97
C THR A 30 17.35 13.90 -10.51
N LYS A 31 17.61 13.80 -9.21
CA LYS A 31 18.34 12.68 -8.60
C LYS A 31 17.73 12.33 -7.25
N LEU A 32 17.60 11.04 -6.96
CA LEU A 32 17.26 10.52 -5.63
C LEU A 32 18.48 9.77 -5.08
N ASN A 33 18.86 10.07 -3.84
CA ASN A 33 19.88 9.37 -3.09
C ASN A 33 19.20 8.59 -1.95
N ALA A 34 19.03 7.27 -2.06
CA ALA A 34 18.58 6.44 -0.95
C ALA A 34 19.79 6.03 -0.08
N ILE A 35 19.92 6.62 1.10
CA ILE A 35 21.06 6.48 2.01
C ILE A 35 20.72 5.49 3.13
N ALA A 36 21.41 4.37 3.16
CA ALA A 36 21.27 3.31 4.16
C ALA A 36 21.90 3.68 5.52
N ALA A 37 21.55 2.94 6.57
CA ALA A 37 22.07 3.11 7.93
C ALA A 37 23.59 2.83 8.05
N ASP A 38 24.17 2.08 7.12
CA ASP A 38 25.62 1.85 6.96
C ASP A 38 26.33 2.95 6.13
N GLY A 39 25.57 3.93 5.64
CA GLY A 39 26.05 5.00 4.77
C GLY A 39 26.18 4.63 3.30
N THR A 40 25.81 3.41 2.87
CA THR A 40 25.77 3.07 1.44
C THR A 40 24.67 3.87 0.74
N ILE A 41 24.95 4.38 -0.46
CA ILE A 41 24.04 5.25 -1.21
C ILE A 41 23.61 4.55 -2.49
N ARG A 42 22.30 4.42 -2.69
CA ARG A 42 21.70 3.95 -3.94
C ARG A 42 21.10 5.13 -4.68
N ASP A 43 21.77 5.52 -5.76
CA ASP A 43 21.34 6.63 -6.60
C ASP A 43 20.26 6.20 -7.61
N SER A 44 19.31 7.07 -7.92
CA SER A 44 18.53 7.02 -9.17
C SER A 44 18.41 8.42 -9.79
N TYR A 45 18.16 8.49 -11.08
CA TYR A 45 18.20 9.71 -11.90
C TYR A 45 16.92 9.85 -12.71
N ARG A 46 16.45 11.08 -12.89
CA ARG A 46 15.25 11.43 -13.63
C ARG A 46 15.52 12.64 -14.52
N PHE A 47 15.10 12.55 -15.77
CA PHE A 47 15.31 13.58 -16.77
C PHE A 47 13.97 13.97 -17.39
N TYR A 48 13.86 15.25 -17.72
CA TYR A 48 12.61 15.89 -18.12
C TYR A 48 12.79 16.63 -19.44
N ASP A 49 11.72 16.72 -20.24
CA ASP A 49 11.69 17.63 -21.37
C ASP A 49 11.40 19.08 -20.96
N GLU A 50 11.35 19.97 -21.94
CA GLU A 50 11.06 21.40 -21.76
C GLU A 50 9.68 21.65 -21.14
N LEU A 51 8.72 20.74 -21.35
CA LEU A 51 7.38 20.76 -20.76
C LEU A 51 7.34 20.14 -19.35
N GLY A 52 8.43 19.55 -18.87
CA GLY A 52 8.52 18.92 -17.55
C GLY A 52 7.96 17.51 -17.47
N ARG A 53 7.75 16.83 -18.60
CA ARG A 53 7.33 15.43 -18.66
C ARG A 53 8.56 14.53 -18.47
N LEU A 54 8.41 13.41 -17.75
CA LEU A 54 9.51 12.50 -17.41
C LEU A 54 9.90 11.65 -18.63
N THR A 55 10.93 12.07 -19.38
CA THR A 55 11.35 11.36 -20.61
C THR A 55 12.28 10.18 -20.34
N ARG A 56 13.06 10.21 -19.26
CA ARG A 56 14.00 9.14 -18.88
C ARG A 56 14.10 8.99 -17.37
N ALA A 57 14.03 7.76 -16.89
CA ALA A 57 14.33 7.37 -15.51
C ALA A 57 15.41 6.28 -15.50
N VAL A 58 16.39 6.39 -14.61
CA VAL A 58 17.48 5.41 -14.43
C VAL A 58 17.57 5.03 -12.97
N GLY A 59 17.34 3.77 -12.64
CA GLY A 59 17.37 3.26 -11.26
C GLY A 59 18.77 3.16 -10.64
N PRO A 60 18.89 2.48 -9.50
CA PRO A 60 20.17 2.02 -8.95
C PRO A 60 20.96 1.16 -9.94
N GLN A 61 22.26 1.02 -9.73
CA GLN A 61 22.99 -0.10 -10.32
C GLN A 61 22.56 -1.41 -9.65
N VAL A 62 22.68 -2.55 -10.33
CA VAL A 62 22.27 -3.86 -9.78
C VAL A 62 23.08 -4.24 -8.55
N SER A 63 24.40 -4.01 -8.54
CA SER A 63 25.26 -4.30 -7.38
C SER A 63 26.56 -3.50 -7.40
N ALA A 64 27.50 -3.79 -6.49
CA ALA A 64 28.84 -3.22 -6.52
C ALA A 64 29.73 -3.76 -7.68
N SER A 65 29.42 -4.94 -8.22
CA SER A 65 30.16 -5.58 -9.32
C SER A 65 29.42 -5.49 -10.66
N ASP A 66 28.10 -5.54 -10.66
CA ASP A 66 27.26 -5.23 -11.83
C ASP A 66 26.79 -3.78 -11.76
N THR A 67 27.45 -2.93 -12.56
CA THR A 67 27.16 -1.49 -12.69
C THR A 67 25.97 -1.19 -13.61
N SER A 68 25.37 -2.21 -14.23
CA SER A 68 24.16 -2.08 -15.04
C SER A 68 23.01 -1.48 -14.22
N ARG A 69 22.25 -0.58 -14.82
CA ARG A 69 21.12 0.12 -14.19
C ARG A 69 19.87 -0.09 -15.02
N PRO A 70 18.68 -0.33 -14.44
CA PRO A 70 17.45 -0.36 -15.20
C PRO A 70 17.14 1.06 -15.66
N VAL A 71 16.90 1.22 -16.96
CA VAL A 71 16.45 2.48 -17.55
C VAL A 71 15.06 2.30 -18.14
N THR A 72 14.21 3.30 -17.96
CA THR A 72 12.91 3.44 -18.62
C THR A 72 12.88 4.77 -19.36
N CYS A 73 12.38 4.77 -20.58
CA CYS A 73 12.22 5.93 -21.44
C CYS A 73 10.75 6.05 -21.85
N LEU A 74 10.18 7.25 -21.72
CA LEU A 74 8.80 7.54 -22.09
C LEU A 74 8.80 8.46 -23.31
N VAL A 75 8.14 8.02 -24.37
CA VAL A 75 7.85 8.83 -25.56
C VAL A 75 6.43 9.35 -25.42
N TYR A 76 6.22 10.61 -25.77
CA TYR A 76 4.95 11.31 -25.58
C TYR A 76 4.31 11.75 -26.89
N THR A 77 2.98 11.80 -26.92
CA THR A 77 2.20 12.50 -27.96
C THR A 77 2.49 14.01 -27.91
N ALA A 78 2.02 14.72 -28.94
CA ALA A 78 2.00 16.19 -28.93
C ALA A 78 1.09 16.76 -27.82
N LEU A 79 0.12 15.99 -27.32
CA LEU A 79 -0.84 16.42 -26.28
C LEU A 79 -0.38 16.09 -24.86
N GLY A 80 0.50 15.10 -24.66
CA GLY A 80 1.08 14.78 -23.35
C GLY A 80 0.92 13.33 -22.89
N ASP A 81 0.22 12.49 -23.64
CA ASP A 81 0.00 11.07 -23.33
C ASP A 81 1.26 10.25 -23.63
N VAL A 82 1.49 9.16 -22.89
CA VAL A 82 2.62 8.25 -23.17
C VAL A 82 2.28 7.40 -24.41
N SER A 83 2.91 7.71 -25.54
CA SER A 83 2.76 6.95 -26.79
C SER A 83 3.62 5.69 -26.80
N GLU A 84 4.78 5.69 -26.13
CA GLU A 84 5.66 4.51 -26.05
C GLU A 84 6.39 4.43 -24.71
N ILE A 85 6.58 3.20 -24.22
CA ILE A 85 7.43 2.86 -23.08
C ILE A 85 8.56 1.98 -23.61
N TRP A 86 9.80 2.39 -23.40
CA TRP A 86 10.99 1.58 -23.63
C TRP A 86 11.68 1.31 -22.31
N ALA A 87 12.29 0.13 -22.16
CA ALA A 87 13.10 -0.20 -21.00
C ALA A 87 14.33 -1.03 -21.40
N GLY A 88 15.32 -1.12 -20.53
CA GLY A 88 16.54 -1.88 -20.76
C GLY A 88 17.60 -1.66 -19.68
N SER A 89 18.84 -2.00 -20.00
CA SER A 89 20.03 -1.67 -19.19
C SER A 89 20.74 -0.43 -19.70
N THR A 90 21.40 0.30 -18.79
CA THR A 90 22.36 1.36 -19.12
C THR A 90 23.41 1.49 -18.03
N THR A 91 24.56 2.09 -18.34
CA THR A 91 25.50 2.65 -17.34
C THR A 91 25.50 4.18 -17.35
N ASP A 92 24.83 4.81 -18.31
CA ASP A 92 24.76 6.26 -18.49
C ASP A 92 23.81 6.91 -17.46
N THR A 93 24.36 7.79 -16.64
CA THR A 93 23.64 8.56 -15.60
C THR A 93 23.62 10.07 -15.87
N ALA A 94 23.97 10.51 -17.09
CA ALA A 94 24.11 11.91 -17.47
C ALA A 94 23.26 12.34 -18.67
N SER A 95 23.00 11.46 -19.65
CA SER A 95 22.21 11.82 -20.84
C SER A 95 20.76 12.12 -20.49
N VAL A 96 20.29 13.31 -20.89
CA VAL A 96 18.90 13.78 -20.70
C VAL A 96 17.93 13.06 -21.64
N THR A 97 18.36 12.76 -22.85
CA THR A 97 17.57 12.08 -23.89
C THR A 97 17.85 10.58 -23.91
N CYS A 98 16.89 9.80 -24.44
CA CYS A 98 17.09 8.38 -24.70
C CYS A 98 17.47 8.12 -26.17
N ASN A 99 18.54 7.37 -26.38
CA ASN A 99 18.87 6.80 -27.68
C ASN A 99 18.02 5.54 -27.91
N LEU A 100 16.84 5.67 -28.52
CA LEU A 100 15.95 4.52 -28.78
C LEU A 100 16.53 3.47 -29.76
N ALA A 101 17.66 3.77 -30.41
CA ALA A 101 18.42 2.80 -31.21
C ALA A 101 19.47 2.01 -30.41
N ASP A 102 19.58 2.20 -29.09
CA ASP A 102 20.44 1.39 -28.21
C ASP A 102 19.98 -0.07 -28.21
N SER A 103 20.91 -1.00 -28.47
CA SER A 103 20.62 -2.44 -28.51
C SER A 103 20.21 -3.02 -27.16
N ASN A 104 20.47 -2.33 -26.05
CA ASN A 104 20.02 -2.69 -24.71
C ASN A 104 18.60 -2.22 -24.40
N LEU A 105 18.11 -1.16 -25.06
CA LEU A 105 16.73 -0.70 -24.94
C LEU A 105 15.80 -1.54 -25.82
N LYS A 106 14.61 -1.84 -25.32
CA LYS A 106 13.53 -2.53 -26.03
C LYS A 106 12.22 -1.80 -25.75
N GLN A 107 11.41 -1.59 -26.78
CA GLN A 107 10.04 -1.12 -26.61
C GLN A 107 9.27 -2.18 -25.81
N GLN A 108 8.68 -1.77 -24.70
CA GLN A 108 7.87 -2.60 -23.80
C GLN A 108 6.38 -2.43 -24.08
N GLN A 109 6.00 -1.25 -24.57
CA GLN A 109 4.63 -0.92 -24.94
C GLN A 109 4.61 0.23 -25.95
N SER A 110 3.65 0.21 -26.87
CA SER A 110 3.18 1.41 -27.56
C SER A 110 1.68 1.60 -27.34
N ALA A 111 1.18 2.82 -27.48
CA ALA A 111 -0.22 3.18 -27.31
C ALA A 111 -0.64 4.31 -28.24
N THR A 112 -1.90 4.31 -28.65
CA THR A 112 -2.53 5.42 -29.37
C THR A 112 -3.66 6.01 -28.53
N TRP A 113 -3.96 7.28 -28.75
CA TRP A 113 -4.83 8.10 -27.92
C TRP A 113 -5.69 8.99 -28.83
N ASP A 114 -6.86 9.43 -28.34
CA ASP A 114 -7.64 10.50 -28.98
C ASP A 114 -7.31 11.88 -28.39
N ASP A 115 -7.89 12.93 -29.00
CA ASP A 115 -7.65 14.34 -28.62
C ASP A 115 -8.11 14.70 -27.18
N TRP A 116 -8.74 13.77 -26.46
CA TRP A 116 -9.14 13.88 -25.05
C TRP A 116 -8.26 13.05 -24.10
N GLY A 117 -7.14 12.50 -24.60
CA GLY A 117 -6.21 11.69 -23.82
C GLY A 117 -6.76 10.32 -23.42
N ARG A 118 -7.72 9.78 -24.19
CA ARG A 118 -8.31 8.46 -23.95
C ARG A 118 -7.64 7.42 -24.84
N LYS A 119 -7.20 6.31 -24.24
CA LYS A 119 -6.44 5.25 -24.92
C LYS A 119 -7.31 4.56 -25.98
N LEU A 120 -6.87 4.50 -27.23
CA LEU A 120 -7.55 3.83 -28.34
C LEU A 120 -6.96 2.44 -28.60
N THR A 121 -5.63 2.31 -28.56
CA THR A 121 -4.94 1.02 -28.66
C THR A 121 -3.76 0.94 -27.69
N GLN A 122 -3.38 -0.29 -27.37
CA GLN A 122 -2.13 -0.61 -26.67
C GLN A 122 -1.52 -1.84 -27.35
N THR A 123 -0.22 -1.83 -27.60
CA THR A 123 0.49 -2.91 -28.28
C THR A 123 1.70 -3.32 -27.46
N ASP A 124 1.89 -4.63 -27.26
CA ASP A 124 3.05 -5.19 -26.55
C ASP A 124 4.21 -5.59 -27.50
N PRO A 125 5.36 -6.05 -26.97
CA PRO A 125 6.55 -6.33 -27.79
C PRO A 125 6.44 -7.57 -28.68
N LEU A 126 5.33 -8.32 -28.58
CA LEU A 126 4.98 -9.45 -29.45
C LEU A 126 3.91 -9.06 -30.49
N GLY A 127 3.53 -7.77 -30.55
CA GLY A 127 2.48 -7.28 -31.44
C GLY A 127 1.06 -7.67 -31.00
N LYS A 128 0.84 -8.04 -29.74
CA LYS A 128 -0.50 -8.25 -29.19
C LYS A 128 -1.16 -6.89 -28.98
N VAL A 129 -2.40 -6.72 -29.44
CA VAL A 129 -3.08 -5.42 -29.44
C VAL A 129 -4.37 -5.47 -28.61
N TRP A 130 -4.45 -4.61 -27.60
CA TRP A 130 -5.69 -4.24 -26.91
C TRP A 130 -6.30 -3.01 -27.60
N LYS A 131 -7.62 -2.92 -27.64
CA LYS A 131 -8.35 -1.80 -28.26
C LYS A 131 -9.49 -1.32 -27.38
N TRP A 132 -9.81 -0.04 -27.47
CA TRP A 132 -10.94 0.60 -26.78
C TRP A 132 -11.62 1.61 -27.72
N THR A 133 -12.93 1.83 -27.54
CA THR A 133 -13.65 2.94 -28.20
C THR A 133 -14.51 3.69 -27.19
N TRP A 134 -14.66 5.00 -27.38
CA TRP A 134 -15.25 5.92 -26.40
C TRP A 134 -16.33 6.78 -27.03
N ASN A 135 -17.34 7.20 -26.26
CA ASN A 135 -18.33 8.17 -26.72
C ASN A 135 -17.90 9.63 -26.40
N SER A 136 -18.73 10.59 -26.77
CA SER A 136 -18.49 12.03 -26.53
C SER A 136 -18.46 12.45 -25.06
N HIS A 137 -18.89 11.59 -24.12
CA HIS A 137 -18.91 11.86 -22.68
C HIS A 137 -17.69 11.26 -21.94
N GLY A 138 -16.84 10.49 -22.62
CA GLY A 138 -15.73 9.76 -21.99
C GLY A 138 -16.11 8.36 -21.48
N GLU A 139 -17.29 7.87 -21.84
CA GLU A 139 -17.73 6.52 -21.48
C GLU A 139 -17.16 5.49 -22.48
N LEU A 140 -16.63 4.37 -21.95
CA LEU A 140 -16.01 3.29 -22.73
C LEU A 140 -17.09 2.45 -23.41
N LEU A 141 -17.30 2.57 -24.72
CA LEU A 141 -18.33 1.81 -25.44
C LEU A 141 -17.94 0.34 -25.67
N THR A 142 -16.68 0.11 -26.04
CA THR A 142 -16.19 -1.24 -26.36
C THR A 142 -14.73 -1.44 -25.94
N SER A 143 -14.37 -2.66 -25.57
CA SER A 143 -12.97 -3.09 -25.46
C SER A 143 -12.73 -4.40 -26.20
N GLN A 144 -11.49 -4.63 -26.62
CA GLN A 144 -11.02 -5.90 -27.19
C GLN A 144 -9.67 -6.28 -26.56
N THR A 145 -9.56 -7.47 -25.99
CA THR A 145 -8.27 -8.11 -25.68
C THR A 145 -7.63 -8.66 -26.98
N PRO A 146 -6.31 -8.94 -27.02
CA PRO A 146 -5.67 -9.60 -28.16
C PRO A 146 -6.36 -10.89 -28.66
N THR A 147 -6.83 -11.76 -27.76
CA THR A 147 -7.63 -12.96 -28.13
C THR A 147 -8.94 -12.55 -28.78
N GLN A 148 -9.63 -11.54 -28.24
CA GLN A 148 -10.86 -11.02 -28.83
C GLN A 148 -10.63 -10.37 -30.20
N VAL A 149 -9.52 -9.64 -30.39
CA VAL A 149 -9.13 -9.07 -31.70
C VAL A 149 -8.91 -10.18 -32.74
N VAL A 150 -8.24 -11.27 -32.37
CA VAL A 150 -8.03 -12.44 -33.26
C VAL A 150 -9.35 -13.18 -33.54
N ALA A 151 -10.24 -13.29 -32.55
CA ALA A 151 -11.52 -13.99 -32.67
C ALA A 151 -12.66 -13.14 -33.27
N GLY A 152 -12.41 -11.88 -33.64
CA GLY A 152 -13.44 -10.94 -34.11
C GLY A 152 -14.49 -10.59 -33.04
N GLN A 153 -14.20 -10.83 -31.76
CA GLN A 153 -15.09 -10.59 -30.63
C GLN A 153 -14.88 -9.20 -30.04
N THR A 154 -15.85 -8.69 -29.29
CA THR A 154 -15.78 -7.37 -28.67
C THR A 154 -16.56 -7.35 -27.36
N THR A 155 -15.91 -6.97 -26.27
CA THR A 155 -16.59 -6.62 -25.02
C THR A 155 -17.34 -5.31 -25.22
N THR A 156 -18.63 -5.27 -24.87
CA THR A 156 -19.45 -4.06 -24.99
C THR A 156 -19.95 -3.59 -23.63
N TYR A 157 -20.10 -2.27 -23.51
CA TYR A 157 -20.61 -1.61 -22.30
C TYR A 157 -21.78 -0.71 -22.69
N ALA A 158 -22.80 -0.66 -21.84
CA ALA A 158 -23.94 0.23 -21.99
C ALA A 158 -24.14 1.03 -20.70
N TYR A 159 -24.46 2.31 -20.85
CA TYR A 159 -24.62 3.27 -19.76
C TYR A 159 -26.06 3.76 -19.68
N GLY A 160 -26.45 4.28 -18.51
CA GLY A 160 -27.78 4.86 -18.33
C GLY A 160 -27.98 6.13 -19.18
N THR A 161 -29.19 6.31 -19.71
CA THR A 161 -29.57 7.44 -20.58
C THR A 161 -30.41 8.46 -19.82
N LYS A 162 -30.12 9.75 -19.98
CA LYS A 162 -30.89 10.83 -19.35
C LYS A 162 -32.36 10.80 -19.81
N GLY A 163 -33.28 10.69 -18.86
CA GLY A 163 -34.72 10.66 -19.11
C GLY A 163 -35.29 9.27 -19.40
N ALA A 164 -34.47 8.21 -19.46
CA ALA A 164 -34.97 6.84 -19.43
C ALA A 164 -35.41 6.46 -18.00
N SER A 165 -36.57 5.83 -17.86
CA SER A 165 -37.16 5.51 -16.57
C SER A 165 -36.32 4.46 -15.82
N GLY A 166 -35.81 4.81 -14.65
CA GLY A 166 -34.96 3.93 -13.83
C GLY A 166 -33.47 3.93 -14.23
N GLU A 167 -33.03 4.89 -15.04
CA GLU A 167 -31.63 5.02 -15.45
C GLU A 167 -31.00 6.32 -14.92
N THR A 168 -29.72 6.23 -14.53
CA THR A 168 -28.90 7.38 -14.12
C THR A 168 -27.86 7.65 -15.21
N GLN A 169 -27.79 8.88 -15.73
CA GLN A 169 -26.96 9.18 -16.91
C GLN A 169 -25.48 8.85 -16.66
N GLY A 170 -24.84 8.12 -17.57
CA GLY A 170 -23.39 7.86 -17.56
C GLY A 170 -22.90 6.87 -16.50
N HIS A 171 -23.78 6.29 -15.67
CA HIS A 171 -23.41 5.15 -14.84
C HIS A 171 -23.51 3.86 -15.66
N LEU A 172 -22.55 2.95 -15.47
CA LEU A 172 -22.55 1.65 -16.14
C LEU A 172 -23.82 0.85 -15.78
N LYS A 173 -24.54 0.43 -16.82
CA LYS A 173 -25.79 -0.33 -16.79
C LYS A 173 -25.59 -1.80 -17.19
N THR A 174 -24.78 -2.07 -18.22
CA THR A 174 -24.48 -3.45 -18.67
C THR A 174 -23.04 -3.57 -19.15
N ARG A 175 -22.38 -4.69 -18.83
CA ARG A 175 -21.10 -5.13 -19.42
C ARG A 175 -21.29 -6.52 -20.00
N THR A 176 -21.04 -6.70 -21.29
CA THR A 176 -21.19 -7.97 -22.00
C THR A 176 -19.85 -8.40 -22.57
N VAL A 177 -19.28 -9.50 -22.07
CA VAL A 177 -18.04 -10.10 -22.58
C VAL A 177 -18.40 -11.38 -23.35
N PRO A 178 -18.18 -11.43 -24.68
CA PRO A 178 -18.56 -12.56 -25.52
C PRO A 178 -18.01 -13.90 -25.02
N GLY A 179 -18.88 -14.92 -24.99
CA GLY A 179 -18.55 -16.28 -24.55
C GLY A 179 -18.27 -16.45 -23.05
N ALA A 180 -18.09 -15.36 -22.30
CA ALA A 180 -17.70 -15.40 -20.89
C ALA A 180 -18.86 -15.08 -19.95
N GLN A 181 -19.28 -13.81 -19.89
CA GLN A 181 -20.12 -13.30 -18.81
C GLN A 181 -20.80 -11.98 -19.19
N THR A 182 -22.07 -11.84 -18.84
CA THR A 182 -22.84 -10.58 -18.93
C THR A 182 -23.21 -10.12 -17.52
N VAL A 183 -22.97 -8.85 -17.21
CA VAL A 183 -23.37 -8.22 -15.94
C VAL A 183 -24.34 -7.08 -16.22
N THR A 184 -25.45 -7.01 -15.49
CA THR A 184 -26.41 -5.90 -15.54
C THR A 184 -26.61 -5.28 -14.16
N TYR A 185 -26.58 -3.94 -14.09
CA TYR A 185 -26.78 -3.17 -12.87
C TYR A 185 -28.12 -2.44 -12.90
N THR A 186 -28.89 -2.56 -11.82
CA THR A 186 -30.07 -1.70 -11.52
C THR A 186 -29.68 -0.71 -10.42
N ARG A 187 -30.20 0.52 -10.49
CA ARG A 187 -29.88 1.60 -9.55
C ARG A 187 -31.14 2.26 -9.00
N ASN A 188 -31.04 2.88 -7.83
CA ASN A 188 -32.09 3.76 -7.30
C ASN A 188 -31.98 5.19 -7.88
N ALA A 189 -32.90 6.08 -7.51
CA ALA A 189 -32.92 7.48 -7.95
C ALA A 189 -31.71 8.32 -7.47
N LEU A 190 -30.86 7.77 -6.61
CA LEU A 190 -29.62 8.37 -6.09
C LEU A 190 -28.37 7.67 -6.66
N GLY A 191 -28.49 6.99 -7.81
CA GLY A 191 -27.37 6.32 -8.50
C GLY A 191 -26.85 5.04 -7.82
N GLN A 192 -27.29 4.72 -6.60
CA GLN A 192 -26.80 3.57 -5.83
C GLN A 192 -27.26 2.25 -6.48
N VAL A 193 -26.33 1.29 -6.64
CA VAL A 193 -26.63 -0.04 -7.20
C VAL A 193 -27.57 -0.79 -6.26
N THR A 194 -28.80 -1.06 -6.70
CA THR A 194 -29.78 -1.89 -5.98
C THR A 194 -29.80 -3.33 -6.45
N LYS A 195 -29.27 -3.63 -7.65
CA LYS A 195 -29.02 -5.00 -8.10
C LYS A 195 -27.78 -5.08 -9.00
N ALA A 196 -26.97 -6.11 -8.83
CA ALA A 196 -25.98 -6.57 -9.82
C ALA A 196 -26.31 -8.00 -10.22
N GLU A 197 -26.68 -8.25 -11.48
CA GLU A 197 -27.04 -9.57 -12.00
C GLU A 197 -25.97 -10.08 -12.98
N THR A 198 -25.37 -11.23 -12.66
CA THR A 198 -24.36 -11.92 -13.47
C THR A 198 -24.93 -13.16 -14.15
N LYS A 199 -24.72 -13.24 -15.46
CA LYS A 199 -25.04 -14.40 -16.32
C LYS A 199 -23.79 -14.88 -17.04
N ASP A 200 -23.71 -16.17 -17.34
CA ASP A 200 -22.61 -16.76 -18.12
C ASP A 200 -22.79 -16.54 -19.64
N GLY A 201 -21.85 -17.05 -20.44
CA GLY A 201 -21.87 -16.99 -21.90
C GLY A 201 -23.05 -17.72 -22.57
N SER A 202 -23.82 -18.53 -21.85
CA SER A 202 -25.09 -19.12 -22.33
C SER A 202 -26.32 -18.29 -21.96
N GLY A 203 -26.15 -17.25 -21.14
CA GLY A 203 -27.23 -16.43 -20.58
C GLY A 203 -27.83 -16.98 -19.29
N ALA A 204 -27.32 -18.11 -18.77
CA ALA A 204 -27.79 -18.68 -17.51
C ALA A 204 -27.29 -17.86 -16.31
N PRO A 205 -28.12 -17.65 -15.27
CA PRO A 205 -27.73 -16.86 -14.09
C PRO A 205 -26.66 -17.59 -13.27
N VAL A 206 -25.56 -16.89 -12.97
CA VAL A 206 -24.47 -17.40 -12.12
C VAL A 206 -24.69 -16.94 -10.67
N VAL A 207 -24.99 -15.64 -10.51
CA VAL A 207 -25.32 -14.99 -9.23
C VAL A 207 -26.04 -13.66 -9.52
N ALA A 208 -26.93 -13.24 -8.64
CA ALA A 208 -27.29 -11.84 -8.50
C ALA A 208 -27.11 -11.39 -7.05
N TYR A 209 -26.72 -10.14 -6.89
CA TYR A 209 -26.68 -9.43 -5.62
C TYR A 209 -27.74 -8.35 -5.61
N ASP A 210 -28.74 -8.49 -4.74
CA ASP A 210 -29.74 -7.45 -4.46
C ASP A 210 -29.30 -6.66 -3.21
N TYR A 211 -29.22 -5.33 -3.34
CA TYR A 211 -28.64 -4.41 -2.36
C TYR A 211 -29.71 -3.48 -1.76
N GLY A 212 -29.82 -3.46 -0.44
CA GLY A 212 -30.65 -2.51 0.31
C GLY A 212 -29.80 -1.43 0.97
N PHE A 213 -30.34 -0.22 1.09
CA PHE A 213 -29.68 0.91 1.77
C PHE A 213 -30.56 1.49 2.87
N ASP A 214 -29.93 2.04 3.91
CA ASP A 214 -30.64 2.74 4.99
C ASP A 214 -30.98 4.20 4.63
N ALA A 215 -31.72 4.88 5.53
CA ALA A 215 -32.11 6.28 5.34
C ALA A 215 -30.93 7.28 5.42
N ALA A 216 -29.71 6.82 5.70
CA ALA A 216 -28.46 7.58 5.61
C ALA A 216 -27.62 7.13 4.40
N HIS A 217 -28.22 6.40 3.45
CA HIS A 217 -27.63 5.91 2.20
C HIS A 217 -26.49 4.89 2.37
N ARG A 218 -26.34 4.31 3.56
CA ARG A 218 -25.34 3.25 3.83
C ARG A 218 -25.91 1.89 3.48
N LEU A 219 -25.04 0.94 3.13
CA LEU A 219 -25.43 -0.43 2.84
C LEU A 219 -26.14 -1.06 4.04
N ALA A 220 -27.35 -1.59 3.86
CA ALA A 220 -28.18 -2.19 4.89
C ALA A 220 -28.38 -3.70 4.68
N THR A 221 -28.44 -4.17 3.43
CA THR A 221 -28.51 -5.61 3.10
C THR A 221 -27.78 -5.93 1.80
N VAL A 222 -27.22 -7.14 1.71
CA VAL A 222 -26.77 -7.79 0.47
C VAL A 222 -27.39 -9.19 0.43
N THR A 223 -28.24 -9.47 -0.56
CA THR A 223 -28.81 -10.80 -0.79
C THR A 223 -28.13 -11.44 -2.00
N ASP A 224 -27.41 -12.54 -1.77
CA ASP A 224 -26.91 -13.43 -2.81
C ASP A 224 -28.05 -14.37 -3.27
N SER A 225 -28.41 -14.29 -4.56
CA SER A 225 -29.52 -15.07 -5.12
C SER A 225 -29.28 -16.59 -5.09
N ARG A 226 -28.05 -17.05 -4.84
CA ARG A 226 -27.71 -18.48 -4.78
C ARG A 226 -28.12 -19.03 -3.41
N GLY A 227 -29.36 -19.51 -3.32
CA GLY A 227 -29.94 -19.97 -2.06
C GLY A 227 -30.46 -18.84 -1.16
N ASN A 228 -30.62 -17.62 -1.71
CA ASN A 228 -31.18 -16.43 -1.04
C ASN A 228 -30.44 -16.03 0.26
N LYS A 229 -29.12 -16.24 0.30
CA LYS A 229 -28.29 -15.95 1.48
C LYS A 229 -28.10 -14.44 1.64
N THR A 230 -28.57 -13.89 2.75
CA THR A 230 -28.61 -12.44 2.96
C THR A 230 -27.71 -12.03 4.12
N LEU A 231 -26.80 -11.08 3.88
CA LEU A 231 -26.10 -10.34 4.91
C LEU A 231 -26.87 -9.05 5.23
N SER A 232 -27.05 -8.75 6.52
CA SER A 232 -27.70 -7.55 7.04
C SER A 232 -26.72 -6.75 7.87
N TYR A 233 -26.67 -5.44 7.64
CA TYR A 233 -25.67 -4.52 8.19
C TYR A 233 -26.34 -3.49 9.10
N THR A 234 -25.74 -3.23 10.26
CA THR A 234 -26.12 -2.12 11.12
C THR A 234 -24.94 -1.22 11.42
N TRP A 235 -25.19 0.06 11.66
CA TRP A 235 -24.16 1.09 11.75
C TRP A 235 -24.21 1.82 13.09
N THR A 236 -23.05 2.17 13.61
CA THR A 236 -22.90 3.08 14.75
C THR A 236 -23.44 4.48 14.40
N PRO A 237 -23.79 5.30 15.42
CA PRO A 237 -24.13 6.72 15.19
C PRO A 237 -23.03 7.50 14.47
N GLY A 238 -21.75 7.11 14.66
CA GLY A 238 -20.59 7.68 13.97
C GLY A 238 -20.28 7.08 12.59
N GLY A 239 -21.22 6.36 11.97
CA GLY A 239 -21.09 5.87 10.58
C GLY A 239 -20.20 4.65 10.36
N ARG A 240 -19.58 4.09 11.40
CA ARG A 240 -18.79 2.84 11.33
C ARG A 240 -19.68 1.60 11.48
N LEU A 241 -19.28 0.48 10.89
CA LEU A 241 -20.02 -0.79 10.92
C LEU A 241 -20.17 -1.32 12.36
N ALA A 242 -21.40 -1.49 12.85
CA ALA A 242 -21.67 -1.98 14.21
C ALA A 242 -21.87 -3.50 14.27
N ARG A 243 -22.55 -4.08 13.26
CA ARG A 243 -22.81 -5.53 13.20
C ARG A 243 -23.13 -5.97 11.77
N VAL A 244 -22.66 -7.16 11.42
CA VAL A 244 -23.11 -7.94 10.26
C VAL A 244 -23.86 -9.16 10.80
N THR A 245 -24.96 -9.55 10.15
CA THR A 245 -25.76 -10.73 10.52
C THR A 245 -26.26 -11.43 9.26
N ASP A 246 -26.06 -12.74 9.15
CA ASP A 246 -26.55 -13.53 8.02
C ASP A 246 -27.96 -14.10 8.24
N SER A 247 -28.57 -14.54 7.14
CA SER A 247 -29.92 -15.13 7.10
C SER A 247 -30.05 -16.47 7.84
N ASP A 248 -28.94 -17.11 8.22
CA ASP A 248 -28.92 -18.34 9.01
C ASP A 248 -28.73 -18.04 10.52
N GLY A 249 -28.55 -16.76 10.89
CA GLY A 249 -28.51 -16.26 12.27
C GLY A 249 -27.11 -16.01 12.84
N HIS A 250 -26.04 -16.21 12.06
CA HIS A 250 -24.68 -15.89 12.50
C HIS A 250 -24.48 -14.39 12.50
N SER A 251 -23.77 -13.85 13.49
CA SER A 251 -23.48 -12.41 13.50
C SER A 251 -22.12 -12.06 14.09
N THR A 252 -21.44 -11.13 13.45
CA THR A 252 -20.21 -10.51 13.97
C THR A 252 -20.53 -9.07 14.36
N SER A 253 -20.25 -8.69 15.61
CA SER A 253 -20.47 -7.33 16.13
C SER A 253 -19.14 -6.64 16.38
N PHE A 254 -19.04 -5.33 16.14
CA PHE A 254 -17.80 -4.56 16.19
C PHE A 254 -17.92 -3.35 17.14
N ALA A 255 -16.84 -3.05 17.86
CA ALA A 255 -16.73 -1.91 18.76
C ALA A 255 -15.40 -1.18 18.52
N TYR A 256 -15.43 0.15 18.53
CA TYR A 256 -14.29 1.01 18.21
C TYR A 256 -13.83 1.84 19.41
N ASP A 257 -12.56 2.24 19.41
CA ASP A 257 -12.04 3.22 20.37
C ASP A 257 -12.43 4.67 20.01
N ALA A 258 -12.05 5.63 20.85
CA ALA A 258 -12.38 7.04 20.67
C ALA A 258 -11.74 7.70 19.44
N VAL A 259 -10.74 7.08 18.80
CA VAL A 259 -10.17 7.51 17.51
C VAL A 259 -10.65 6.65 16.33
N GLY A 260 -11.54 5.68 16.61
CA GLY A 260 -12.21 4.87 15.60
C GLY A 260 -11.49 3.60 15.17
N ARG A 261 -10.39 3.21 15.83
CA ARG A 261 -9.72 1.92 15.59
C ARG A 261 -10.58 0.78 16.14
N LEU A 262 -10.55 -0.40 15.52
CA LEU A 262 -11.27 -1.58 16.03
C LEU A 262 -10.70 -1.94 17.42
N ALA A 263 -11.54 -1.88 18.46
CA ALA A 263 -11.15 -2.16 19.84
C ALA A 263 -11.60 -3.55 20.28
N SER A 264 -12.74 -4.02 19.77
CA SER A 264 -13.20 -5.40 19.96
C SER A 264 -14.12 -5.82 18.82
N LEU A 265 -14.18 -7.12 18.53
CA LEU A 265 -15.33 -7.75 17.90
C LEU A 265 -15.86 -8.90 18.75
N ILE A 266 -17.08 -9.36 18.45
CA ILE A 266 -17.70 -10.57 18.98
C ILE A 266 -18.10 -11.42 17.77
N ALA A 267 -17.57 -12.65 17.70
CA ALA A 267 -17.80 -13.59 16.62
C ALA A 267 -19.12 -14.40 16.81
N PRO A 268 -19.61 -15.12 15.78
CA PRO A 268 -20.91 -15.83 15.85
C PRO A 268 -21.08 -16.86 16.97
N ASN A 269 -19.99 -17.41 17.52
CA ASN A 269 -20.01 -18.30 18.69
C ASN A 269 -19.95 -17.55 20.04
N ASN A 270 -20.16 -16.23 20.03
CA ASN A 270 -19.94 -15.29 21.15
C ASN A 270 -18.49 -15.17 21.65
N GLU A 271 -17.49 -15.71 20.94
CA GLU A 271 -16.07 -15.46 21.26
C GLU A 271 -15.76 -13.97 21.06
N THR A 272 -15.26 -13.33 22.10
CA THR A 272 -14.85 -11.92 22.09
C THR A 272 -13.38 -11.80 21.71
N VAL A 273 -13.09 -11.01 20.68
CA VAL A 273 -11.73 -10.71 20.21
C VAL A 273 -11.44 -9.24 20.51
N SER A 274 -10.54 -8.97 21.46
CA SER A 274 -10.10 -7.64 21.85
C SER A 274 -8.78 -7.25 21.17
N PHE A 275 -8.62 -5.98 20.83
CA PHE A 275 -7.45 -5.42 20.15
C PHE A 275 -6.85 -4.27 20.97
N VAL A 276 -5.54 -4.34 21.22
CA VAL A 276 -4.78 -3.33 21.98
C VAL A 276 -3.78 -2.68 21.04
N TRP A 277 -3.75 -1.35 21.04
CA TRP A 277 -2.94 -0.53 20.12
C TRP A 277 -1.96 0.36 20.88
N ASP A 278 -0.81 0.65 20.29
CA ASP A 278 0.12 1.65 20.82
C ASP A 278 -0.31 3.10 20.47
N ALA A 279 0.47 4.06 20.99
CA ALA A 279 0.27 5.48 20.73
C ALA A 279 0.66 5.92 19.30
N GLY A 280 1.36 5.07 18.54
CA GLY A 280 1.69 5.28 17.13
C GLY A 280 0.62 4.73 16.16
N GLY A 281 -0.42 4.08 16.68
CA GLY A 281 -1.49 3.49 15.87
C GLY A 281 -1.32 2.00 15.56
N ARG A 282 -0.26 1.35 16.05
CA ARG A 282 0.10 -0.03 15.68
C ARG A 282 -0.50 -1.05 16.65
N LEU A 283 -0.89 -2.22 16.14
CA LEU A 283 -1.45 -3.30 16.96
C LEU A 283 -0.36 -3.92 17.84
N VAL A 284 -0.58 -4.07 19.14
CA VAL A 284 0.36 -4.73 20.06
C VAL A 284 -0.18 -6.04 20.65
N GLU A 285 -1.51 -6.18 20.78
CA GLU A 285 -2.13 -7.46 21.15
C GLU A 285 -3.49 -7.66 20.45
N LYS A 286 -3.72 -8.86 19.91
CA LYS A 286 -5.05 -9.41 19.59
C LYS A 286 -5.33 -10.54 20.57
N ARG A 287 -6.37 -10.45 21.41
CA ARG A 287 -6.66 -11.43 22.49
C ARG A 287 -8.09 -11.92 22.45
N LEU A 288 -8.24 -13.25 22.43
CA LEU A 288 -9.50 -13.99 22.42
C LEU A 288 -9.94 -14.34 23.85
N SER A 289 -11.25 -14.37 24.13
CA SER A 289 -11.77 -14.77 25.45
C SER A 289 -11.44 -16.20 25.85
N SER A 290 -11.24 -17.12 24.90
CA SER A 290 -10.68 -18.46 25.16
C SER A 290 -9.26 -18.48 25.75
N GLY A 291 -8.51 -17.38 25.71
CA GLY A 291 -7.14 -17.29 26.25
C GLY A 291 -6.02 -17.42 25.21
N LEU A 292 -6.37 -17.60 23.93
CA LEU A 292 -5.48 -17.39 22.80
C LEU A 292 -5.13 -15.90 22.64
N ARG A 293 -3.89 -15.58 22.26
CA ARG A 293 -3.49 -14.22 21.86
C ARG A 293 -2.38 -14.19 20.81
N THR A 294 -2.34 -13.11 20.05
CA THR A 294 -1.21 -12.72 19.19
C THR A 294 -0.62 -11.42 19.76
N THR A 295 0.62 -11.45 20.25
CA THR A 295 1.36 -10.24 20.68
C THR A 295 2.32 -9.78 19.57
N GLN A 296 2.48 -8.47 19.40
CA GLN A 296 3.30 -7.86 18.33
C GLN A 296 4.17 -6.74 18.90
N ASN A 297 5.45 -6.72 18.52
CA ASN A 297 6.37 -5.60 18.76
C ASN A 297 6.95 -5.08 17.45
N TRP A 298 7.40 -3.83 17.46
CA TRP A 298 7.72 -3.06 16.27
C TRP A 298 9.12 -2.43 16.38
N PHE A 299 9.73 -2.15 15.23
CA PHE A 299 10.92 -1.32 15.12
C PHE A 299 10.57 0.17 15.25
N GLU A 300 11.61 0.97 15.38
CA GLU A 300 11.59 2.42 15.45
C GLU A 300 11.08 3.04 14.13
N ASP A 301 11.31 2.39 12.99
CA ASP A 301 10.85 2.81 11.65
C ASP A 301 9.41 2.40 11.32
N GLY A 302 8.70 1.80 12.27
CA GLY A 302 7.33 1.34 12.12
C GLY A 302 7.17 -0.14 11.84
N SER A 303 8.18 -0.81 11.25
CA SER A 303 8.07 -2.20 10.75
C SER A 303 7.97 -3.27 11.85
N LEU A 304 7.45 -4.45 11.52
CA LEU A 304 7.18 -5.52 12.49
C LEU A 304 8.47 -6.24 12.92
N LYS A 305 8.73 -6.25 14.24
CA LYS A 305 9.95 -6.79 14.86
C LYS A 305 9.79 -8.21 15.36
N ASP A 306 8.69 -8.49 16.06
CA ASP A 306 8.27 -9.87 16.33
C ASP A 306 6.75 -10.01 16.48
N ARG A 307 6.25 -11.19 16.12
CA ARG A 307 4.85 -11.63 16.28
C ARG A 307 4.85 -13.00 16.95
N LYS A 308 4.10 -13.15 18.05
CA LYS A 308 4.00 -14.42 18.81
C LYS A 308 2.55 -14.81 19.00
N ASN A 309 2.21 -16.04 18.64
CA ASN A 309 0.90 -16.64 18.84
C ASN A 309 0.96 -17.58 20.05
N LEU A 310 0.12 -17.34 21.05
CA LEU A 310 0.24 -17.86 22.42
C LEU A 310 -1.09 -18.39 22.95
N PHE A 311 -1.04 -19.33 23.88
CA PHE A 311 -2.16 -19.73 24.74
C PHE A 311 -1.71 -19.77 26.19
N GLY A 312 -2.30 -18.94 27.07
CA GLY A 312 -1.78 -18.78 28.44
C GLY A 312 -0.29 -18.36 28.43
N ALA A 313 0.59 -19.14 29.04
CA ALA A 313 2.05 -18.91 28.96
C ALA A 313 2.74 -19.64 27.78
N ALA A 314 2.04 -20.56 27.09
CA ALA A 314 2.63 -21.39 26.05
C ALA A 314 2.69 -20.66 24.69
N THR A 315 3.81 -20.79 23.98
CA THR A 315 3.99 -20.31 22.61
C THR A 315 3.57 -21.40 21.63
N LEU A 316 2.63 -21.08 20.74
CA LEU A 316 2.19 -21.94 19.63
C LEU A 316 3.01 -21.66 18.36
N SER A 317 3.30 -20.37 18.12
CA SER A 317 4.33 -19.93 17.18
C SER A 317 4.99 -18.63 17.62
N SER A 318 6.20 -18.37 17.14
CA SER A 318 6.91 -17.10 17.32
C SER A 318 7.74 -16.79 16.09
N HIS A 319 7.63 -15.57 15.57
CA HIS A 319 8.30 -15.09 14.38
C HIS A 319 9.03 -13.80 14.75
N ALA A 320 10.36 -13.80 14.70
CA ALA A 320 11.20 -12.65 15.04
C ALA A 320 12.08 -12.27 13.84
N TYR A 321 12.26 -10.98 13.63
CA TYR A 321 12.88 -10.40 12.44
C TYR A 321 14.08 -9.51 12.81
N THR A 322 15.03 -9.40 11.89
CA THR A 322 16.03 -8.33 11.89
C THR A 322 16.04 -7.65 10.52
N LEU A 323 16.45 -6.39 10.48
CA LEU A 323 16.58 -5.65 9.23
C LEU A 323 18.07 -5.51 8.83
N ASP A 324 18.32 -5.36 7.54
CA ASP A 324 19.60 -4.89 7.03
C ASP A 324 19.70 -3.36 7.14
N ALA A 325 20.81 -2.80 6.65
CA ALA A 325 21.05 -1.36 6.66
C ALA A 325 20.13 -0.56 5.71
N GLN A 326 19.41 -1.23 4.81
CA GLN A 326 18.44 -0.59 3.91
C GLN A 326 17.00 -0.66 4.47
N GLY A 327 16.77 -1.43 5.53
CA GLY A 327 15.47 -1.63 6.17
C GLY A 327 14.69 -2.84 5.64
N ARG A 328 15.34 -3.74 4.90
CA ARG A 328 14.75 -4.99 4.41
C ARG A 328 14.97 -6.10 5.42
N ARG A 329 14.09 -7.10 5.46
CA ARG A 329 14.19 -8.26 6.35
C ARG A 329 15.47 -9.05 6.06
N ALA A 330 16.48 -8.95 6.93
CA ALA A 330 17.74 -9.68 6.83
C ALA A 330 17.65 -11.10 7.39
N THR A 331 16.84 -11.30 8.43
CA THR A 331 16.59 -12.63 9.02
C THR A 331 15.13 -12.86 9.41
N HIS A 332 14.75 -14.13 9.52
CA HIS A 332 13.50 -14.56 10.15
C HIS A 332 13.74 -15.82 10.99
N ALA A 333 13.70 -15.67 12.32
CA ALA A 333 13.67 -16.79 13.24
C ALA A 333 12.21 -17.19 13.49
N GLU A 334 11.83 -18.43 13.16
CA GLU A 334 10.49 -18.95 13.34
C GLU A 334 10.43 -20.27 14.12
N ASN A 335 9.71 -20.25 15.25
CA ASN A 335 9.20 -21.45 15.89
C ASN A 335 7.72 -21.64 15.54
N VAL A 336 7.33 -22.86 15.17
CA VAL A 336 5.93 -23.26 14.93
C VAL A 336 5.80 -24.69 15.43
N GLY A 337 4.92 -24.92 16.42
CA GLY A 337 4.71 -26.24 17.01
C GLY A 337 5.94 -26.85 17.67
N GLY A 338 6.83 -26.03 18.26
CA GLY A 338 8.07 -26.48 18.91
C GLY A 338 9.26 -26.61 17.96
N THR A 339 9.05 -26.88 16.67
CA THR A 339 10.11 -26.90 15.65
C THR A 339 10.64 -25.48 15.40
N SER A 340 11.96 -25.29 15.33
CA SER A 340 12.60 -24.01 14.97
C SER A 340 13.23 -24.04 13.59
N LYS A 341 13.18 -22.91 12.88
CA LYS A 341 13.97 -22.58 11.68
C LYS A 341 14.48 -21.16 11.81
N SER A 342 15.59 -20.87 11.15
CA SER A 342 16.20 -19.53 11.12
C SER A 342 16.65 -19.24 9.69
N TRP A 343 15.96 -18.30 9.05
CA TRP A 343 16.24 -17.86 7.70
C TRP A 343 17.19 -16.67 7.70
N THR A 344 18.14 -16.65 6.77
CA THR A 344 18.87 -15.45 6.34
C THR A 344 18.48 -15.09 4.91
N TYR A 345 18.41 -13.80 4.62
CA TYR A 345 18.05 -13.26 3.31
C TYR A 345 19.14 -12.29 2.82
N ALA A 346 19.33 -12.26 1.51
CA ALA A 346 20.15 -11.25 0.83
C ALA A 346 19.41 -10.70 -0.38
N TYR A 347 19.75 -9.46 -0.75
CA TYR A 347 19.11 -8.72 -1.84
C TYR A 347 20.18 -8.05 -2.70
N ASP A 348 19.81 -7.67 -3.92
CA ASP A 348 20.61 -6.75 -4.74
C ASP A 348 20.33 -5.27 -4.39
N TYR A 349 20.91 -4.33 -5.14
CA TYR A 349 20.66 -2.90 -4.96
C TYR A 349 19.35 -2.42 -5.64
N LEU A 350 18.58 -3.31 -6.25
CA LEU A 350 17.21 -3.09 -6.72
C LEU A 350 16.18 -3.70 -5.76
N ASP A 351 16.60 -4.06 -4.53
CA ASP A 351 15.80 -4.66 -3.46
C ASP A 351 15.18 -6.03 -3.79
N ARG A 352 15.68 -6.69 -4.85
CA ARG A 352 15.23 -8.02 -5.28
C ARG A 352 15.94 -9.10 -4.48
N LEU A 353 15.21 -10.09 -3.99
CA LEU A 353 15.72 -11.17 -3.17
C LEU A 353 16.71 -12.04 -3.97
N THR A 354 18.00 -11.98 -3.66
CA THR A 354 19.06 -12.78 -4.33
C THR A 354 19.42 -14.06 -3.58
N SER A 355 19.10 -14.16 -2.27
CA SER A 355 19.27 -15.39 -1.50
C SER A 355 18.24 -15.52 -0.38
N ALA A 356 17.79 -16.75 -0.13
CA ALA A 356 17.07 -17.17 1.07
C ALA A 356 17.65 -18.50 1.56
N SER A 357 18.11 -18.58 2.81
CA SER A 357 18.77 -19.77 3.36
C SER A 357 18.27 -20.12 4.75
N ASP A 358 17.83 -21.37 4.95
CA ASP A 358 17.45 -21.94 6.26
C ASP A 358 18.53 -22.88 6.84
N GLY A 359 19.74 -22.79 6.29
CA GLY A 359 20.78 -23.81 6.35
C GLY A 359 21.09 -24.41 4.97
N THR A 360 20.12 -24.42 4.05
CA THR A 360 20.36 -24.64 2.61
C THR A 360 19.99 -23.38 1.83
N ALA A 361 20.97 -22.77 1.16
CA ALA A 361 20.72 -21.57 0.37
C ALA A 361 19.96 -21.89 -0.92
N GLU A 362 18.88 -21.13 -1.14
CA GLU A 362 18.29 -20.89 -2.45
C GLU A 362 18.77 -19.52 -2.94
N THR A 363 19.45 -19.46 -4.08
CA THR A 363 19.90 -18.19 -4.69
C THR A 363 19.19 -17.91 -6.00
N TYR A 364 18.96 -16.63 -6.30
CA TYR A 364 18.15 -16.18 -7.43
C TYR A 364 18.88 -15.13 -8.27
N GLY A 365 18.83 -15.28 -9.58
CA GLY A 365 19.33 -14.30 -10.55
C GLY A 365 18.18 -13.72 -11.39
N TYR A 366 18.33 -12.47 -11.84
CA TYR A 366 17.29 -11.72 -12.55
C TYR A 366 17.84 -11.05 -13.81
N ASP A 367 16.97 -10.79 -14.80
CA ASP A 367 17.27 -9.85 -15.88
C ASP A 367 17.03 -8.39 -15.43
N ILE A 368 17.25 -7.43 -16.32
CA ILE A 368 17.08 -6.00 -16.01
C ILE A 368 15.61 -5.57 -15.88
N TYR A 369 14.67 -6.38 -16.39
CA TYR A 369 13.22 -6.13 -16.34
C TYR A 369 12.55 -6.71 -15.08
N GLY A 370 13.30 -7.50 -14.29
CA GLY A 370 12.82 -8.14 -13.07
C GLY A 370 12.30 -9.56 -13.25
N ASN A 371 12.56 -10.23 -14.37
CA ASN A 371 12.27 -11.66 -14.50
C ASN A 371 13.36 -12.49 -13.82
N ARG A 372 12.97 -13.51 -13.04
CA ARG A 372 13.88 -14.40 -12.32
C ARG A 372 14.55 -15.41 -13.27
N ARG A 373 15.62 -14.99 -13.95
CA ARG A 373 16.41 -15.79 -14.90
C ARG A 373 17.05 -17.05 -14.32
N SER A 374 17.30 -17.15 -13.02
CA SER A 374 17.81 -18.38 -12.41
C SER A 374 17.35 -18.62 -10.97
N LYS A 375 17.33 -19.89 -10.58
CA LYS A 375 17.19 -20.38 -9.20
C LYS A 375 18.19 -21.51 -8.97
N THR A 376 19.02 -21.42 -7.94
CA THR A 376 19.96 -22.49 -7.55
C THR A 376 19.62 -22.98 -6.14
N LYS A 377 19.53 -24.30 -5.94
CA LYS A 377 19.35 -24.94 -4.62
C LYS A 377 20.18 -26.22 -4.55
N SER A 378 20.89 -26.45 -3.45
CA SER A 378 21.70 -27.65 -3.22
C SER A 378 22.68 -27.98 -4.36
N GLY A 379 23.24 -26.95 -5.01
CA GLY A 379 24.15 -27.09 -6.17
C GLY A 379 23.46 -27.30 -7.52
N SER A 380 22.15 -27.57 -7.56
CA SER A 380 21.38 -27.67 -8.79
C SER A 380 20.84 -26.30 -9.20
N THR A 381 21.23 -25.82 -10.39
CA THR A 381 20.71 -24.58 -10.99
C THR A 381 19.61 -24.87 -12.00
N THR A 382 18.53 -24.10 -11.95
CA THR A 382 17.49 -23.99 -12.97
C THR A 382 17.59 -22.60 -13.62
N ALA A 383 17.60 -22.56 -14.94
CA ALA A 383 17.51 -21.33 -15.73
C ALA A 383 16.09 -21.17 -16.28
N TYR A 384 15.63 -19.92 -16.36
CA TYR A 384 14.31 -19.54 -16.87
C TYR A 384 14.48 -18.55 -18.02
N LEU A 385 13.85 -18.85 -19.15
CA LEU A 385 13.90 -18.02 -20.35
C LEU A 385 12.52 -17.43 -20.62
N TYR A 386 12.51 -16.14 -20.94
CA TYR A 386 11.31 -15.35 -21.17
C TYR A 386 11.33 -14.76 -22.58
N ASP A 387 10.16 -14.48 -23.14
CA ASP A 387 10.04 -13.72 -24.37
C ASP A 387 10.02 -12.20 -24.14
N LEU A 388 9.80 -11.43 -25.21
CA LEU A 388 9.81 -9.97 -25.17
C LEU A 388 8.60 -9.35 -24.44
N ALA A 389 7.50 -10.10 -24.23
CA ALA A 389 6.40 -9.68 -23.37
C ALA A 389 6.56 -10.22 -21.93
N HIS A 390 7.74 -10.74 -21.59
CA HIS A 390 8.09 -11.35 -20.31
C HIS A 390 7.29 -12.62 -19.97
N GLN A 391 6.67 -13.28 -20.95
CA GLN A 391 6.00 -14.56 -20.73
C GLN A 391 7.06 -15.64 -20.48
N LEU A 392 6.79 -16.60 -19.60
CA LEU A 392 7.72 -17.72 -19.39
C LEU A 392 7.68 -18.61 -20.63
N SER A 393 8.83 -18.90 -21.24
CA SER A 393 8.92 -19.74 -22.43
C SER A 393 9.50 -21.11 -22.08
N GLU A 394 10.67 -21.14 -21.44
CA GLU A 394 11.42 -22.38 -21.20
C GLU A 394 12.04 -22.43 -19.80
N ILE A 395 12.17 -23.64 -19.28
CA ILE A 395 12.85 -23.97 -18.03
C ILE A 395 13.96 -24.97 -18.37
N ARG A 396 15.22 -24.62 -18.07
CA ARG A 396 16.41 -25.39 -18.47
C ARG A 396 17.30 -25.75 -17.29
N SER A 397 17.95 -26.90 -17.38
CA SER A 397 18.88 -27.38 -16.35
C SER A 397 20.25 -26.73 -16.51
N GLY A 398 20.79 -26.16 -15.43
CA GLY A 398 22.14 -25.58 -15.37
C GLY A 398 22.26 -24.16 -15.95
N SER A 399 21.87 -23.96 -17.21
CA SER A 399 22.08 -22.70 -17.95
C SER A 399 21.00 -22.44 -19.01
N ASP A 400 21.03 -21.24 -19.61
CA ASP A 400 20.17 -20.84 -20.74
C ASP A 400 20.26 -21.77 -21.98
N THR A 401 21.38 -22.49 -22.12
CA THR A 401 21.64 -23.44 -23.22
C THR A 401 21.55 -24.90 -22.79
N GLY A 402 21.23 -25.17 -21.52
CA GLY A 402 21.14 -26.51 -20.96
C GLY A 402 19.89 -27.29 -21.40
N ALA A 403 19.79 -28.52 -20.92
CA ALA A 403 18.70 -29.43 -21.28
C ALA A 403 17.32 -28.84 -20.90
N LEU A 404 16.35 -28.94 -21.81
CA LEU A 404 14.99 -28.47 -21.58
C LEU A 404 14.28 -29.41 -20.59
N ILE A 405 13.97 -28.89 -19.40
CA ILE A 405 13.32 -29.63 -18.31
C ILE A 405 11.88 -29.15 -18.07
N GLY A 406 11.51 -28.00 -18.62
CA GLY A 406 10.12 -27.57 -18.70
C GLY A 406 9.87 -26.54 -19.80
N GLY A 407 8.60 -26.39 -20.16
CA GLY A 407 8.14 -25.46 -21.19
C GLY A 407 6.76 -24.90 -20.85
N ALA A 408 6.53 -23.63 -21.20
CA ALA A 408 5.31 -22.91 -20.89
C ALA A 408 4.68 -22.31 -22.15
N ILE A 409 3.35 -22.43 -22.26
CA ILE A 409 2.51 -21.98 -23.36
C ILE A 409 1.52 -20.96 -22.82
N HIS A 410 1.33 -19.86 -23.54
CA HIS A 410 0.43 -18.78 -23.18
C HIS A 410 -0.57 -18.52 -24.34
N ASP A 411 -1.70 -17.88 -24.03
CA ASP A 411 -2.65 -17.40 -25.04
C ASP A 411 -2.22 -16.05 -25.67
N ALA A 412 -3.10 -15.42 -26.44
CA ALA A 412 -2.79 -14.14 -27.07
C ALA A 412 -2.83 -12.95 -26.08
N ASP A 413 -3.59 -13.06 -24.99
CA ASP A 413 -3.69 -12.04 -23.95
C ASP A 413 -2.50 -12.10 -22.98
N GLY A 414 -1.88 -13.27 -22.85
CA GLY A 414 -0.71 -13.53 -22.02
C GLY A 414 -1.00 -14.36 -20.78
N HIS A 415 -2.12 -15.10 -20.73
CA HIS A 415 -2.37 -16.09 -19.68
C HIS A 415 -1.60 -17.38 -19.96
N LEU A 416 -0.98 -17.96 -18.94
CA LEU A 416 -0.43 -19.31 -19.00
C LEU A 416 -1.57 -20.31 -19.26
N THR A 417 -1.51 -21.07 -20.35
CA THR A 417 -2.50 -22.11 -20.70
C THR A 417 -1.96 -23.52 -20.49
N LYS A 418 -0.63 -23.70 -20.59
CA LYS A 418 0.02 -24.97 -20.26
C LYS A 418 1.42 -24.75 -19.70
N LEU A 419 1.76 -25.45 -18.63
CA LEU A 419 3.12 -25.57 -18.09
C LEU A 419 3.46 -27.06 -17.94
N CYS A 420 4.56 -27.50 -18.53
CA CYS A 420 5.05 -28.86 -18.43
C CYS A 420 6.43 -28.84 -17.77
N GLU A 421 6.65 -29.65 -16.72
CA GLU A 421 7.91 -29.73 -15.98
C GLU A 421 8.27 -31.21 -15.72
N GLY A 422 9.56 -31.56 -15.70
CA GLY A 422 10.06 -32.93 -15.48
C GLY A 422 11.59 -33.01 -15.54
N THR A 423 12.15 -34.18 -15.87
CA THR A 423 13.61 -34.31 -16.12
C THR A 423 13.98 -34.16 -17.60
N SER A 424 12.98 -34.17 -18.49
CA SER A 424 13.11 -33.87 -19.91
C SER A 424 11.76 -33.38 -20.44
N ALA A 425 11.76 -32.33 -21.25
CA ALA A 425 10.56 -31.73 -21.83
C ALA A 425 10.73 -31.40 -23.31
N THR A 426 9.61 -31.23 -24.02
CA THR A 426 9.54 -30.67 -25.37
C THR A 426 8.58 -29.48 -25.40
N LYS A 427 8.81 -28.54 -26.33
CA LYS A 427 8.01 -27.35 -26.52
C LYS A 427 7.85 -27.02 -28.00
N SER A 428 6.65 -26.61 -28.38
CA SER A 428 6.32 -25.98 -29.67
C SER A 428 5.82 -24.54 -29.44
N ALA A 429 5.23 -23.91 -30.46
CA ALA A 429 4.55 -22.62 -30.30
C ALA A 429 3.22 -22.72 -29.54
N SER A 430 2.58 -23.91 -29.51
CA SER A 430 1.21 -24.10 -29.01
C SER A 430 1.03 -25.27 -28.04
N ASP A 431 2.07 -26.07 -27.80
CA ASP A 431 2.01 -27.19 -26.85
C ASP A 431 3.36 -27.51 -26.20
N CYS A 432 3.32 -28.17 -25.05
CA CYS A 432 4.48 -28.74 -24.37
C CYS A 432 4.20 -30.18 -23.91
N THR A 433 5.25 -30.96 -23.69
CA THR A 433 5.18 -32.24 -22.96
C THR A 433 6.36 -32.37 -22.01
N SER A 434 6.19 -33.13 -20.92
CA SER A 434 7.23 -33.44 -19.94
C SER A 434 7.29 -34.93 -19.64
N SER A 435 8.47 -35.40 -19.22
CA SER A 435 8.75 -36.83 -19.01
C SER A 435 9.80 -37.06 -17.92
N GLY A 436 9.89 -38.31 -17.45
CA GLY A 436 10.81 -38.75 -16.40
C GLY A 436 10.26 -38.57 -14.98
N THR A 437 11.14 -38.76 -13.99
CA THR A 437 10.76 -38.79 -12.56
C THR A 437 10.23 -37.44 -12.10
N GLY A 438 9.05 -37.45 -11.47
CA GLY A 438 8.40 -36.22 -10.97
C GLY A 438 7.80 -35.34 -12.06
N ALA A 439 7.68 -35.82 -13.31
CA ALA A 439 7.06 -35.06 -14.38
C ALA A 439 5.61 -34.67 -14.03
N THR A 440 5.28 -33.40 -14.28
CA THR A 440 3.93 -32.85 -14.14
C THR A 440 3.56 -31.98 -15.33
N THR A 441 2.26 -31.82 -15.54
CA THR A 441 1.70 -30.83 -16.47
C THR A 441 0.57 -30.10 -15.75
N LEU A 442 0.55 -28.77 -15.82
CA LEU A 442 -0.54 -27.91 -15.40
C LEU A 442 -1.20 -27.33 -16.65
N GLN A 443 -2.45 -27.72 -16.91
CA GLN A 443 -3.30 -27.15 -17.98
C GLN A 443 -4.31 -26.18 -17.36
N LEU A 444 -4.53 -25.06 -18.04
CA LEU A 444 -5.30 -23.92 -17.54
C LEU A 444 -6.22 -23.39 -18.65
N ALA A 445 -7.49 -23.15 -18.33
CA ALA A 445 -8.45 -22.53 -19.24
C ALA A 445 -9.01 -21.25 -18.62
N TRP A 446 -9.05 -20.18 -19.41
CA TRP A 446 -9.42 -18.83 -18.98
C TRP A 446 -10.68 -18.35 -19.73
N ASN A 447 -11.33 -17.31 -19.22
CA ASN A 447 -12.34 -16.55 -19.96
C ASN A 447 -11.80 -15.16 -20.36
N ALA A 448 -12.54 -14.42 -21.19
CA ALA A 448 -12.17 -13.06 -21.61
C ALA A 448 -12.49 -11.96 -20.56
N MET A 449 -12.51 -12.32 -19.27
CA MET A 449 -12.43 -11.42 -18.11
C MET A 449 -11.18 -11.75 -17.26
N ASP A 450 -10.19 -12.43 -17.84
CA ASP A 450 -8.96 -12.89 -17.20
C ASP A 450 -9.20 -13.81 -15.98
N HIS A 451 -10.41 -14.38 -15.86
CA HIS A 451 -10.76 -15.34 -14.81
C HIS A 451 -10.39 -16.77 -15.24
N LEU A 452 -9.59 -17.46 -14.42
CA LEU A 452 -9.26 -18.88 -14.57
C LEU A 452 -10.52 -19.74 -14.35
N LEU A 453 -11.01 -20.43 -15.37
CA LEU A 453 -12.19 -21.30 -15.30
C LEU A 453 -11.86 -22.70 -14.80
N THR A 454 -10.78 -23.30 -15.28
CA THR A 454 -10.32 -24.64 -14.86
C THR A 454 -8.81 -24.71 -14.75
N ALA A 455 -8.34 -25.56 -13.84
CA ALA A 455 -6.94 -25.91 -13.68
C ALA A 455 -6.82 -27.42 -13.50
N THR A 456 -6.03 -28.10 -14.33
CA THR A 456 -5.78 -29.55 -14.26
C THR A 456 -4.29 -29.80 -14.09
N ARG A 457 -3.89 -30.31 -12.93
CA ARG A 457 -2.55 -30.86 -12.70
C ARG A 457 -2.57 -32.36 -13.02
N ILE A 458 -1.59 -32.80 -13.81
CA ILE A 458 -1.35 -34.19 -14.23
C ILE A 458 0.02 -34.61 -13.68
N GLY A 459 0.18 -35.88 -13.32
CA GLY A 459 1.42 -36.45 -12.77
C GLY A 459 1.38 -36.50 -11.24
N ALA A 460 2.46 -36.06 -10.59
CA ALA A 460 2.48 -35.91 -9.13
C ALA A 460 1.39 -34.93 -8.66
N ASN A 461 0.63 -35.32 -7.62
CA ASN A 461 -0.52 -34.58 -7.08
C ASN A 461 -1.56 -34.23 -8.17
N ALA A 462 -1.92 -35.20 -9.01
CA ALA A 462 -2.90 -34.99 -10.07
C ALA A 462 -4.29 -34.62 -9.51
N VAL A 463 -4.86 -33.53 -10.01
CA VAL A 463 -6.16 -33.00 -9.59
C VAL A 463 -6.71 -32.06 -10.67
N THR A 464 -8.03 -32.11 -10.89
CA THR A 464 -8.74 -31.08 -11.65
C THR A 464 -9.55 -30.21 -10.69
N GLU A 465 -9.44 -28.91 -10.90
CA GLU A 465 -10.18 -27.87 -10.21
C GLU A 465 -10.93 -27.00 -11.22
N SER A 466 -12.09 -26.50 -10.83
CA SER A 466 -12.88 -25.56 -11.63
C SER A 466 -13.56 -24.52 -10.76
N TYR A 467 -13.80 -23.35 -11.33
CA TYR A 467 -14.09 -22.14 -10.57
C TYR A 467 -15.30 -21.38 -11.16
N ALA A 468 -15.92 -20.52 -10.35
CA ALA A 468 -16.85 -19.50 -10.84
C ALA A 468 -16.72 -18.23 -10.00
N TYR A 469 -17.05 -17.10 -10.63
CA TYR A 469 -16.81 -15.75 -10.11
C TYR A 469 -18.06 -14.88 -10.26
N ASP A 470 -18.09 -13.75 -9.55
CA ASP A 470 -19.11 -12.71 -9.71
C ASP A 470 -18.68 -11.62 -10.71
N ASP A 471 -19.39 -10.48 -10.72
CA ASP A 471 -19.07 -9.31 -11.54
C ASP A 471 -17.76 -8.60 -11.17
N SER A 472 -17.34 -8.74 -9.91
CA SER A 472 -16.24 -8.00 -9.31
C SER A 472 -14.92 -8.78 -9.31
N GLY A 473 -15.01 -10.12 -9.38
CA GLY A 473 -13.88 -11.06 -9.50
C GLY A 473 -13.70 -11.98 -8.30
N ARG A 474 -14.62 -11.98 -7.33
CA ARG A 474 -14.54 -12.85 -6.14
C ARG A 474 -14.90 -14.28 -6.53
N ARG A 475 -14.18 -15.27 -5.99
CA ARG A 475 -14.35 -16.69 -6.37
C ARG A 475 -15.49 -17.33 -5.61
N ILE A 476 -16.71 -17.14 -6.09
CA ILE A 476 -17.94 -17.57 -5.41
C ILE A 476 -18.18 -19.10 -5.40
N ARG A 477 -17.43 -19.88 -6.19
CA ARG A 477 -17.45 -21.37 -6.19
C ARG A 477 -16.09 -21.96 -6.58
N LYS A 478 -15.68 -23.06 -5.94
CA LYS A 478 -14.56 -23.93 -6.34
C LYS A 478 -15.00 -25.40 -6.30
N THR A 479 -14.76 -26.16 -7.35
CA THR A 479 -14.80 -27.63 -7.34
C THR A 479 -13.38 -28.15 -7.40
N SER A 480 -13.02 -29.10 -6.54
CA SER A 480 -11.67 -29.66 -6.46
C SER A 480 -11.73 -31.17 -6.22
N GLY A 481 -11.14 -31.97 -7.12
CA GLY A 481 -11.22 -33.43 -7.07
C GLY A 481 -12.65 -33.99 -7.13
N GLY A 482 -13.61 -33.21 -7.66
CA GLY A 482 -15.04 -33.52 -7.67
C GLY A 482 -15.84 -32.98 -6.47
N ALA A 483 -15.20 -32.51 -5.40
CA ALA A 483 -15.87 -31.89 -4.26
C ALA A 483 -16.09 -30.39 -4.50
N THR A 484 -17.35 -29.94 -4.49
CA THR A 484 -17.71 -28.52 -4.71
C THR A 484 -17.87 -27.77 -3.39
N THR A 485 -17.22 -26.61 -3.29
CA THR A 485 -17.39 -25.61 -2.24
C THR A 485 -18.00 -24.34 -2.83
N TYR A 486 -18.96 -23.75 -2.11
CA TYR A 486 -19.56 -22.46 -2.41
C TYR A 486 -19.19 -21.46 -1.33
N TYR A 487 -18.96 -20.20 -1.70
CA TYR A 487 -18.54 -19.14 -0.79
C TYR A 487 -19.55 -17.99 -0.81
N LEU A 488 -19.87 -17.47 0.38
CA LEU A 488 -20.54 -16.18 0.58
C LEU A 488 -19.49 -15.18 1.08
N TYR A 489 -19.46 -13.98 0.50
CA TYR A 489 -18.49 -12.94 0.80
C TYR A 489 -19.12 -11.76 1.53
N ASP A 490 -18.42 -11.22 2.52
CA ASP A 490 -18.64 -9.87 3.05
C ASP A 490 -17.46 -8.99 2.60
N GLY A 491 -17.73 -7.96 1.80
CA GLY A 491 -16.68 -7.24 1.06
C GLY A 491 -15.80 -8.19 0.24
N ASP A 492 -14.49 -8.18 0.51
CA ASP A 492 -13.47 -9.01 -0.11
C ASP A 492 -13.10 -10.29 0.68
N ASP A 493 -13.78 -10.54 1.80
CA ASP A 493 -13.50 -11.65 2.71
C ASP A 493 -14.61 -12.72 2.68
N ILE A 494 -14.23 -13.99 2.85
CA ILE A 494 -15.17 -15.11 2.87
C ILE A 494 -15.90 -15.10 4.22
N HIS A 495 -17.19 -14.76 4.25
CA HIS A 495 -18.02 -14.83 5.45
C HIS A 495 -18.36 -16.27 5.83
N ALA A 496 -18.75 -17.10 4.84
CA ALA A 496 -19.15 -18.49 5.07
C ALA A 496 -18.94 -19.38 3.84
N GLU A 497 -18.81 -20.69 4.08
CA GLU A 497 -18.63 -21.71 3.05
C GLU A 497 -19.60 -22.90 3.20
N TRP A 498 -20.02 -23.49 2.09
CA TRP A 498 -20.89 -24.67 2.01
C TRP A 498 -20.27 -25.75 1.13
N SER A 499 -20.45 -27.02 1.52
CA SER A 499 -20.04 -28.18 0.70
C SER A 499 -21.24 -28.75 -0.07
N GLY A 500 -21.09 -28.92 -1.39
CA GLY A 500 -22.07 -29.54 -2.29
C GLY A 500 -23.31 -28.70 -2.62
N THR A 501 -23.89 -28.00 -1.65
CA THR A 501 -25.11 -27.19 -1.83
C THR A 501 -25.17 -26.00 -0.87
N LEU A 502 -25.73 -24.87 -1.31
CA LEU A 502 -26.01 -23.68 -0.50
C LEU A 502 -27.30 -23.80 0.34
N ALA A 503 -28.02 -24.92 0.24
CA ALA A 503 -29.23 -25.17 1.02
C ALA A 503 -28.89 -25.54 2.48
N GLY A 504 -29.54 -24.87 3.44
CA GLY A 504 -29.32 -25.09 4.87
C GLY A 504 -28.11 -24.34 5.43
N MET A 505 -27.68 -24.74 6.63
CA MET A 505 -26.57 -24.11 7.37
C MET A 505 -25.22 -24.23 6.64
N PRO A 506 -24.32 -23.24 6.78
CA PRO A 506 -22.96 -23.32 6.27
C PRO A 506 -22.15 -24.46 6.92
N GLY A 507 -21.19 -24.99 6.16
CA GLY A 507 -20.19 -25.94 6.67
C GLY A 507 -19.14 -25.26 7.54
N ALA A 508 -18.85 -23.98 7.28
CA ALA A 508 -18.11 -23.11 8.19
C ALA A 508 -18.50 -21.63 8.05
N VAL A 509 -18.34 -20.88 9.13
CA VAL A 509 -18.48 -19.41 9.19
C VAL A 509 -17.19 -18.81 9.73
N TYR A 510 -16.83 -17.62 9.25
CA TYR A 510 -15.55 -16.97 9.53
C TYR A 510 -15.72 -15.68 10.33
N ALA A 511 -14.64 -15.23 10.96
CA ALA A 511 -14.52 -13.88 11.48
C ALA A 511 -13.13 -13.32 11.14
N HIS A 512 -13.10 -12.09 10.62
CA HIS A 512 -11.92 -11.40 10.08
C HIS A 512 -11.58 -10.16 10.90
N GLY A 513 -10.44 -9.54 10.60
CA GLY A 513 -9.95 -8.31 11.23
C GLY A 513 -10.62 -7.05 10.70
N ALA A 514 -9.80 -6.02 10.47
CA ALA A 514 -10.23 -4.75 9.87
C ALA A 514 -9.51 -4.45 8.56
N GLY A 515 -8.41 -5.15 8.26
CA GLY A 515 -7.76 -5.17 6.95
C GLY A 515 -8.05 -6.45 6.18
N THR A 516 -7.83 -6.38 4.86
CA THR A 516 -7.91 -7.51 3.93
C THR A 516 -6.94 -8.62 4.35
N ASP A 517 -7.36 -9.88 4.20
CA ASP A 517 -6.54 -11.06 4.51
C ASP A 517 -6.08 -11.15 5.99
N GLU A 518 -6.91 -10.66 6.91
CA GLU A 518 -6.79 -10.84 8.37
C GLU A 518 -7.77 -11.91 8.94
N PRO A 519 -7.78 -13.18 8.50
CA PRO A 519 -8.65 -14.19 9.11
C PRO A 519 -8.28 -14.44 10.58
N ILE A 520 -9.29 -14.45 11.45
CA ILE A 520 -9.11 -14.64 12.91
C ILE A 520 -9.67 -15.99 13.34
N LEU A 521 -10.92 -16.30 12.98
CA LEU A 521 -11.60 -17.55 13.33
C LEU A 521 -12.24 -18.21 12.12
N ARG A 522 -12.30 -19.53 12.16
CA ARG A 522 -13.25 -20.37 11.43
C ARG A 522 -14.02 -21.22 12.43
N LEU A 523 -15.35 -21.23 12.31
CA LEU A 523 -16.30 -21.91 13.17
C LEU A 523 -16.97 -23.04 12.38
N THR A 524 -17.11 -24.24 12.97
CA THR A 524 -17.79 -25.39 12.33
C THR A 524 -18.74 -26.13 13.28
N GLY A 525 -19.55 -27.05 12.74
CA GLY A 525 -20.50 -27.83 13.52
C GLY A 525 -21.79 -27.04 13.77
N SER A 526 -22.14 -26.80 15.03
CA SER A 526 -23.27 -25.93 15.39
C SER A 526 -22.87 -24.45 15.27
N THR A 527 -22.63 -23.97 14.05
CA THR A 527 -22.04 -22.65 13.77
C THR A 527 -22.84 -21.47 14.34
N ASN A 528 -24.16 -21.60 14.44
CA ASN A 528 -25.08 -20.62 15.01
C ASN A 528 -25.24 -20.70 16.55
N SER A 529 -24.27 -21.33 17.24
CA SER A 529 -24.31 -21.59 18.67
C SER A 529 -22.93 -21.35 19.31
N PRO A 530 -22.85 -20.97 20.60
CA PRO A 530 -21.60 -20.99 21.37
C PRO A 530 -20.91 -22.36 21.42
N ALA A 531 -21.62 -23.44 21.06
CA ALA A 531 -21.06 -24.78 20.91
C ALA A 531 -20.33 -25.02 19.57
N ALA A 532 -20.18 -24.01 18.71
CA ALA A 532 -19.42 -24.12 17.47
C ALA A 532 -17.94 -24.48 17.73
N THR A 533 -17.40 -25.39 16.93
CA THR A 533 -15.98 -25.77 17.01
C THR A 533 -15.13 -24.65 16.44
N GLN A 534 -14.36 -24.01 17.32
CA GLN A 534 -13.48 -22.90 16.99
C GLN A 534 -12.09 -23.36 16.52
N ALA A 535 -11.69 -22.93 15.32
CA ALA A 535 -10.32 -22.94 14.85
C ALA A 535 -9.85 -21.50 14.67
N ALA A 536 -8.95 -21.03 15.53
CA ALA A 536 -8.33 -19.71 15.42
C ALA A 536 -7.12 -19.77 14.47
N TYR A 537 -7.01 -18.81 13.56
CA TYR A 537 -5.91 -18.71 12.61
C TYR A 537 -4.68 -18.04 13.24
N LEU A 538 -3.53 -18.68 13.07
CA LEU A 538 -2.24 -18.18 13.55
C LEU A 538 -1.42 -17.69 12.35
N GLN A 539 -0.96 -16.44 12.40
CA GLN A 539 -0.22 -15.79 11.31
C GLN A 539 1.24 -15.48 11.65
N ASP A 540 2.09 -15.45 10.63
CA ASP A 540 3.41 -14.82 10.67
C ASP A 540 3.34 -13.30 10.39
N GLY A 541 4.50 -12.65 10.23
CA GLY A 541 4.65 -11.23 9.92
C GLY A 541 4.52 -10.82 8.45
N LEU A 542 4.00 -11.69 7.58
CA LEU A 542 3.48 -11.35 6.24
C LEU A 542 1.97 -11.66 6.14
N GLY A 543 1.31 -11.97 7.26
CA GLY A 543 -0.07 -12.46 7.27
C GLY A 543 -0.21 -13.93 6.84
N SER A 544 0.89 -14.63 6.53
CA SER A 544 0.84 -16.04 6.15
C SER A 544 0.28 -16.87 7.29
N VAL A 545 -0.78 -17.63 7.02
CA VAL A 545 -1.35 -18.56 7.99
C VAL A 545 -0.39 -19.73 8.16
N ILE A 546 0.24 -19.81 9.33
CA ILE A 546 1.22 -20.84 9.70
C ILE A 546 0.59 -21.99 10.48
N GLY A 547 -0.72 -21.92 10.75
CA GLY A 547 -1.46 -22.96 11.44
C GLY A 547 -2.80 -22.51 12.01
N THR A 548 -3.48 -23.44 12.66
CA THR A 548 -4.75 -23.22 13.39
C THR A 548 -4.68 -23.79 14.80
N ALA A 549 -5.38 -23.17 15.74
CA ALA A 549 -5.48 -23.64 17.13
C ALA A 549 -6.93 -23.76 17.60
N SER A 550 -7.21 -24.75 18.46
CA SER A 550 -8.50 -24.86 19.16
C SER A 550 -8.67 -23.77 20.22
N ALA A 551 -9.90 -23.56 20.69
CA ALA A 551 -10.18 -22.75 21.88
C ALA A 551 -9.48 -23.24 23.17
N THR A 552 -8.96 -24.48 23.19
CA THR A 552 -8.16 -25.03 24.30
C THR A 552 -6.65 -24.83 24.13
N GLY A 553 -6.21 -24.07 23.12
CA GLY A 553 -4.80 -23.81 22.84
C GLY A 553 -4.08 -24.92 22.07
N THR A 554 -4.77 -25.96 21.65
CA THR A 554 -4.15 -27.09 20.92
C THR A 554 -3.94 -26.70 19.46
N LEU A 555 -2.70 -26.71 18.98
CA LEU A 555 -2.37 -26.53 17.56
C LEU A 555 -2.93 -27.72 16.75
N THR A 556 -3.95 -27.46 15.92
CA THR A 556 -4.67 -28.50 15.14
C THR A 556 -4.11 -28.71 13.74
N ALA A 557 -3.47 -27.69 13.16
CA ALA A 557 -2.70 -27.81 11.93
C ALA A 557 -1.53 -26.81 11.90
N SER A 558 -0.54 -27.08 11.06
CA SER A 558 0.62 -26.21 10.83
C SER A 558 1.03 -26.15 9.36
N GLN A 559 1.64 -25.03 8.96
CA GLN A 559 2.20 -24.77 7.64
C GLN A 559 3.51 -23.99 7.80
N ARG A 560 4.44 -24.21 6.85
CA ARG A 560 5.59 -23.32 6.60
C ARG A 560 5.74 -23.12 5.11
N PHE A 561 6.27 -21.97 4.72
CA PHE A 561 6.47 -21.59 3.33
C PHE A 561 7.95 -21.27 3.08
N ASP A 562 8.40 -21.38 1.83
CA ASP A 562 9.62 -20.69 1.39
C ASP A 562 9.33 -19.20 1.11
N ALA A 563 10.36 -18.46 0.73
CA ALA A 563 10.25 -17.03 0.42
C ALA A 563 9.32 -16.68 -0.76
N TRP A 564 8.79 -17.66 -1.51
CA TRP A 564 7.89 -17.45 -2.65
C TRP A 564 6.50 -18.07 -2.44
N GLY A 565 6.23 -18.65 -1.26
CA GLY A 565 4.96 -19.27 -0.89
C GLY A 565 4.85 -20.79 -1.11
N ASN A 566 5.93 -21.49 -1.48
CA ASN A 566 5.88 -22.95 -1.62
C ASN A 566 5.76 -23.57 -0.22
N LYS A 567 4.72 -24.38 0.04
CA LYS A 567 4.59 -25.07 1.33
C LYS A 567 5.74 -26.07 1.52
N THR A 568 6.69 -25.75 2.40
CA THR A 568 7.89 -26.56 2.67
C THR A 568 7.68 -27.63 3.73
N ALA A 569 6.79 -27.36 4.69
CA ALA A 569 6.45 -28.30 5.77
C ALA A 569 5.03 -28.03 6.32
N GLY A 570 4.56 -28.92 7.18
CA GLY A 570 3.31 -28.75 7.92
C GLY A 570 2.72 -30.04 8.45
N SER A 571 1.61 -29.93 9.17
CA SER A 571 0.83 -31.04 9.72
C SER A 571 -0.66 -30.70 9.67
N GLY A 572 -1.52 -31.72 9.54
CA GLY A 572 -2.97 -31.51 9.41
C GLY A 572 -3.37 -30.67 8.19
N THR A 573 -4.58 -30.11 8.26
CA THR A 573 -5.17 -29.28 7.20
C THR A 573 -5.54 -27.92 7.77
N VAL A 574 -4.97 -26.86 7.19
CA VAL A 574 -5.44 -25.48 7.40
C VAL A 574 -6.52 -25.20 6.35
N PRO A 575 -7.76 -24.83 6.74
CA PRO A 575 -8.83 -24.54 5.79
C PRO A 575 -8.69 -23.15 5.16
N ALA A 576 -9.12 -23.02 3.91
CA ALA A 576 -9.22 -21.81 3.08
C ALA A 576 -7.93 -21.01 2.81
N TYR A 577 -7.02 -20.85 3.77
CA TYR A 577 -5.93 -19.87 3.73
C TYR A 577 -4.52 -20.48 3.85
N GLY A 578 -3.51 -19.70 3.45
CA GLY A 578 -2.10 -20.10 3.48
C GLY A 578 -1.15 -18.90 3.43
N TYR A 579 -0.22 -18.91 2.46
CA TYR A 579 0.78 -17.85 2.29
C TYR A 579 0.13 -16.47 2.11
N THR A 580 0.67 -15.46 2.79
CA THR A 580 0.15 -14.07 2.88
C THR A 580 -1.36 -13.95 3.12
N GLY A 581 -1.97 -14.92 3.83
CA GLY A 581 -3.41 -14.93 4.07
C GLY A 581 -4.27 -15.23 2.83
N ARG A 582 -3.66 -15.56 1.68
CA ARG A 582 -4.35 -15.90 0.43
C ARG A 582 -4.71 -17.38 0.33
N GLU A 583 -5.59 -17.70 -0.61
CA GLU A 583 -6.20 -19.03 -0.76
C GLU A 583 -5.33 -19.99 -1.62
N PRO A 584 -4.74 -21.06 -1.05
CA PRO A 584 -4.05 -22.08 -1.84
C PRO A 584 -5.04 -23.04 -2.51
N ASP A 585 -4.68 -23.49 -3.71
CA ASP A 585 -5.44 -24.48 -4.48
C ASP A 585 -4.69 -25.81 -4.61
N ALA A 586 -5.42 -26.92 -4.81
CA ALA A 586 -4.81 -28.25 -4.86
C ALA A 586 -3.89 -28.42 -6.07
N THR A 587 -4.14 -27.67 -7.14
CA THR A 587 -3.28 -27.51 -8.33
C THR A 587 -1.96 -26.78 -8.05
N GLY A 588 -1.72 -26.33 -6.82
CA GLY A 588 -0.44 -25.71 -6.41
C GLY A 588 -0.29 -24.24 -6.82
N LEU A 589 -1.37 -23.62 -7.27
CA LEU A 589 -1.48 -22.17 -7.43
C LEU A 589 -2.01 -21.53 -6.13
N THR A 590 -1.88 -20.23 -6.01
CA THR A 590 -2.53 -19.43 -4.96
C THR A 590 -3.42 -18.37 -5.61
N PHE A 591 -4.66 -18.23 -5.16
CA PHE A 591 -5.63 -17.28 -5.70
C PHE A 591 -5.51 -15.91 -5.02
N TYR A 592 -5.15 -14.90 -5.81
CA TYR A 592 -4.88 -13.53 -5.41
C TYR A 592 -5.95 -12.57 -5.96
N ARG A 593 -7.24 -12.91 -5.81
CA ARG A 593 -8.39 -12.11 -6.29
C ARG A 593 -8.33 -11.84 -7.81
N ALA A 594 -7.65 -10.79 -8.30
CA ALA A 594 -7.52 -10.50 -9.72
C ALA A 594 -6.53 -11.41 -10.48
N ARG A 595 -5.59 -12.08 -9.80
CA ARG A 595 -4.58 -12.95 -10.45
C ARG A 595 -4.38 -14.28 -9.72
N TYR A 596 -3.62 -15.18 -10.37
CA TYR A 596 -3.12 -16.42 -9.79
C TYR A 596 -1.59 -16.42 -9.72
N GLN A 597 -1.06 -16.70 -8.54
CA GLN A 597 0.38 -16.77 -8.25
C GLN A 597 0.83 -18.24 -8.29
N HIS A 598 1.99 -18.52 -8.90
CA HIS A 598 2.59 -19.86 -8.90
C HIS A 598 3.87 -19.86 -8.04
N PRO A 599 3.83 -20.37 -6.79
CA PRO A 599 4.94 -20.24 -5.86
C PRO A 599 6.28 -20.80 -6.38
N GLY A 600 6.25 -21.93 -7.08
CA GLY A 600 7.46 -22.55 -7.65
C GLY A 600 8.20 -21.62 -8.63
N GLN A 601 7.45 -20.91 -9.48
CA GLN A 601 7.98 -19.99 -10.48
C GLN A 601 8.19 -18.56 -9.94
N GLY A 602 7.69 -18.26 -8.72
CA GLY A 602 7.86 -16.97 -8.05
C GLY A 602 7.20 -15.79 -8.75
N ARG A 603 6.12 -16.03 -9.51
CA ARG A 603 5.48 -15.04 -10.38
C ARG A 603 3.98 -15.28 -10.53
N PHE A 604 3.26 -14.29 -11.03
CA PHE A 604 1.90 -14.46 -11.52
C PHE A 604 1.86 -15.20 -12.87
N ILE A 605 0.78 -15.92 -13.13
CA ILE A 605 0.59 -16.71 -14.36
C ILE A 605 -0.24 -15.98 -15.43
N SER A 606 -0.67 -14.76 -15.12
CA SER A 606 -1.41 -13.82 -15.97
C SER A 606 -0.73 -12.46 -15.89
N ARG A 607 -0.95 -11.60 -16.90
CA ARG A 607 -0.49 -10.21 -16.86
C ARG A 607 -1.18 -9.47 -15.73
N ASP A 608 -0.54 -8.40 -15.26
CA ASP A 608 -1.17 -7.40 -14.43
C ASP A 608 -2.27 -6.67 -15.21
N PRO A 609 -3.55 -6.69 -14.76
CA PRO A 609 -4.59 -5.86 -15.36
C PRO A 609 -4.33 -4.36 -15.18
N ALA A 610 -3.56 -3.94 -14.15
CA ALA A 610 -3.12 -2.55 -14.00
C ALA A 610 -1.92 -2.20 -14.91
N GLY A 611 -1.30 -3.20 -15.55
CA GLY A 611 -0.17 -3.03 -16.47
C GLY A 611 1.17 -2.87 -15.75
N MET A 612 2.03 -1.97 -16.25
CA MET A 612 3.40 -1.78 -15.75
C MET A 612 3.45 -0.77 -14.59
N VAL A 613 2.60 -0.96 -13.57
CA VAL A 613 2.57 -0.12 -12.36
C VAL A 613 3.66 -0.49 -11.37
N ASP A 614 3.73 -1.76 -10.98
CA ASP A 614 4.67 -2.25 -9.95
C ASP A 614 6.04 -2.63 -10.53
N ALA A 615 6.10 -3.01 -11.81
CA ALA A 615 7.31 -3.47 -12.50
C ALA A 615 7.15 -3.39 -14.03
N ILE A 616 8.29 -3.40 -14.75
CA ILE A 616 8.28 -3.56 -16.21
C ILE A 616 7.77 -4.95 -16.62
N SER A 617 8.16 -6.01 -15.89
CA SER A 617 7.56 -7.33 -16.10
C SER A 617 6.17 -7.41 -15.45
N PRO A 618 5.05 -7.49 -16.21
CA PRO A 618 3.69 -7.47 -15.68
C PRO A 618 3.28 -8.80 -15.01
N TYR A 619 4.24 -9.68 -14.74
CA TYR A 619 4.07 -10.96 -14.05
C TYR A 619 4.84 -11.01 -12.72
N ALA A 620 5.67 -10.01 -12.41
CA ALA A 620 6.53 -10.02 -11.23
C ALA A 620 5.70 -10.08 -9.94
N TYR A 621 5.99 -11.06 -9.08
CA TYR A 621 5.36 -11.09 -7.75
C TYR A 621 6.09 -10.10 -6.84
N VAL A 622 5.36 -9.07 -6.39
CA VAL A 622 5.79 -8.03 -5.42
C VAL A 622 7.21 -7.48 -5.64
N ALA A 623 7.48 -7.06 -6.88
CA ALA A 623 8.77 -6.54 -7.35
C ALA A 623 10.00 -7.46 -7.08
N ASN A 624 9.78 -8.75 -6.82
CA ASN A 624 10.78 -9.73 -6.36
C ASN A 624 11.31 -9.48 -4.93
N SER A 625 10.56 -8.81 -4.05
CA SER A 625 10.88 -8.67 -2.62
C SER A 625 9.84 -9.34 -1.68
N PRO A 626 9.50 -10.63 -1.88
CA PRO A 626 8.39 -11.32 -1.21
C PRO A 626 8.60 -11.62 0.28
N THR A 627 9.77 -11.28 0.81
CA THR A 627 10.09 -11.29 2.25
C THR A 627 9.76 -9.97 2.94
N ASN A 628 9.45 -8.91 2.18
CA ASN A 628 9.20 -7.56 2.68
C ASN A 628 7.77 -7.06 2.40
N PHE A 629 7.15 -7.50 1.30
CA PHE A 629 5.87 -6.99 0.80
C PHE A 629 4.88 -8.10 0.45
N VAL A 630 3.61 -7.74 0.26
CA VAL A 630 2.51 -8.64 -0.16
C VAL A 630 1.72 -8.01 -1.30
N ASP A 631 0.84 -8.77 -1.95
CA ASP A 631 -0.19 -8.25 -2.89
C ASP A 631 -1.55 -8.79 -2.40
N PRO A 632 -2.44 -7.96 -1.81
CA PRO A 632 -3.76 -8.41 -1.37
C PRO A 632 -4.77 -8.51 -2.53
N THR A 633 -4.50 -7.86 -3.67
CA THR A 633 -5.49 -7.56 -4.72
C THR A 633 -5.32 -8.40 -5.98
N GLY A 634 -4.11 -8.89 -6.22
CA GLY A 634 -3.66 -9.39 -7.51
C GLY A 634 -3.45 -8.27 -8.53
N GLN A 635 -3.27 -7.01 -8.13
CA GLN A 635 -3.14 -5.86 -9.03
C GLN A 635 -2.09 -4.84 -8.57
N PHE A 636 -1.81 -4.76 -7.27
CA PHE A 636 -0.95 -3.74 -6.66
C PHE A 636 -0.21 -4.28 -5.44
N LEU A 637 1.06 -3.93 -5.35
CA LEU A 637 1.93 -4.08 -4.19
C LEU A 637 1.35 -3.40 -2.94
N ASP A 638 1.03 -4.15 -1.89
CA ASP A 638 0.84 -3.58 -0.55
C ASP A 638 2.17 -3.55 0.20
N ILE A 639 2.70 -2.34 0.30
CA ILE A 639 3.65 -1.95 1.33
C ILE A 639 2.89 -1.79 2.66
N ALA A 640 2.70 -2.91 3.37
CA ALA A 640 1.85 -3.11 4.57
C ALA A 640 2.10 -2.20 5.81
N LEU A 641 2.83 -1.10 5.66
CA LEU A 641 2.93 0.02 6.59
C LEU A 641 2.06 1.22 6.19
N ASP A 642 1.78 1.41 4.90
CA ASP A 642 1.07 2.60 4.40
C ASP A 642 -0.45 2.43 4.46
N ALA A 643 -1.00 1.21 4.45
CA ALA A 643 -2.42 0.94 4.72
C ALA A 643 -2.88 1.55 6.07
N GLY A 644 -2.04 1.46 7.11
CA GLY A 644 -2.30 2.08 8.41
C GLY A 644 -2.29 3.61 8.37
N PHE A 645 -1.54 4.22 7.45
CA PHE A 645 -1.47 5.68 7.28
C PHE A 645 -2.54 6.23 6.35
N ILE A 646 -2.93 5.49 5.31
CA ILE A 646 -4.09 5.79 4.45
C ILE A 646 -5.38 5.79 5.28
N VAL A 647 -5.60 4.77 6.12
CA VAL A 647 -6.75 4.71 7.04
C VAL A 647 -6.71 5.84 8.09
N TYR A 648 -5.52 6.17 8.59
CA TYR A 648 -5.34 7.31 9.50
C TYR A 648 -5.70 8.64 8.82
N ASP A 649 -5.24 8.90 7.60
CA ASP A 649 -5.52 10.15 6.89
C ASP A 649 -6.98 10.29 6.47
N ILE A 650 -7.63 9.19 6.04
CA ILE A 650 -9.08 9.19 5.77
C ILE A 650 -9.86 9.53 7.05
N ALA A 651 -9.45 8.98 8.20
CA ALA A 651 -10.06 9.31 9.50
C ALA A 651 -9.80 10.77 9.93
N VAL A 652 -8.60 11.31 9.67
CA VAL A 652 -8.23 12.70 9.99
C VAL A 652 -8.91 13.69 9.05
N LEU A 653 -9.10 13.36 7.77
CA LEU A 653 -9.91 14.15 6.82
C LEU A 653 -11.36 14.27 7.28
N GLY A 654 -11.98 13.14 7.67
CA GLY A 654 -13.32 13.14 8.26
C GLY A 654 -13.40 13.99 9.53
N HIS A 655 -12.39 13.91 10.39
CA HIS A 655 -12.31 14.73 11.61
C HIS A 655 -12.11 16.23 11.32
N ASP A 656 -11.21 16.63 10.41
CA ASP A 656 -11.00 18.06 10.09
C ASP A 656 -12.24 18.68 9.42
N LEU A 657 -12.95 17.91 8.58
CA LEU A 657 -14.21 18.33 7.98
C LEU A 657 -15.29 18.58 9.05
N ILE A 658 -15.45 17.65 10.00
CA ILE A 658 -16.49 17.72 11.04
C ILE A 658 -16.15 18.72 12.17
N ALA A 659 -14.92 18.71 12.68
CA ALA A 659 -14.53 19.48 13.86
C ALA A 659 -13.98 20.88 13.54
N ASN A 660 -13.29 21.03 12.41
CA ASN A 660 -12.62 22.29 12.04
C ASN A 660 -13.28 23.00 10.85
N GLY A 661 -14.19 22.33 10.12
CA GLY A 661 -14.79 22.85 8.88
C GLY A 661 -13.85 22.80 7.67
N GLY A 662 -12.94 21.81 7.61
CA GLY A 662 -12.02 21.61 6.49
C GLY A 662 -10.87 22.62 6.41
N LYS A 663 -10.55 23.34 7.50
CA LYS A 663 -9.51 24.38 7.52
C LYS A 663 -8.09 23.88 7.20
N ASN A 664 -7.85 22.57 7.33
CA ASN A 664 -6.59 21.92 7.01
C ASN A 664 -6.77 20.87 5.90
N TRP A 665 -7.90 20.89 5.17
CA TRP A 665 -8.26 19.93 4.12
C TRP A 665 -7.11 19.68 3.14
N ALA A 666 -6.52 20.72 2.56
CA ALA A 666 -5.41 20.60 1.62
C ALA A 666 -4.15 19.94 2.21
N VAL A 667 -3.91 20.08 3.52
CA VAL A 667 -2.79 19.43 4.20
C VAL A 667 -3.06 17.94 4.39
N HIS A 668 -4.31 17.57 4.67
CA HIS A 668 -4.69 16.16 4.88
C HIS A 668 -4.97 15.41 3.57
N THR A 669 -5.47 16.07 2.52
CA THR A 669 -5.58 15.47 1.18
C THR A 669 -4.22 15.35 0.50
N GLY A 670 -3.32 16.34 0.69
CA GLY A 670 -1.94 16.24 0.22
C GLY A 670 -1.14 15.15 0.94
N ALA A 671 -1.44 14.90 2.22
CA ALA A 671 -0.89 13.79 2.98
C ALA A 671 -1.45 12.44 2.48
N LEU A 672 -2.77 12.33 2.30
CA LEU A 672 -3.41 11.11 1.79
C LEU A 672 -2.91 10.78 0.38
N ALA A 673 -2.82 11.77 -0.50
CA ALA A 673 -2.29 11.61 -1.84
C ALA A 673 -0.81 11.20 -1.83
N ALA A 674 -0.03 11.56 -0.81
CA ALA A 674 1.35 11.15 -0.66
C ALA A 674 1.51 9.72 -0.13
N ASP A 675 0.72 9.29 0.88
CA ASP A 675 0.73 7.88 1.33
C ASP A 675 0.09 6.94 0.29
N VAL A 676 -0.92 7.40 -0.47
CA VAL A 676 -1.45 6.66 -1.65
C VAL A 676 -0.43 6.62 -2.79
N ALA A 677 0.29 7.71 -3.07
CA ALA A 677 1.40 7.70 -4.03
C ALA A 677 2.58 6.84 -3.58
N GLY A 678 2.74 6.62 -2.27
CA GLY A 678 3.65 5.60 -1.73
C GLY A 678 3.19 4.20 -2.10
N ALA A 679 1.92 3.88 -1.82
CA ALA A 679 1.35 2.56 -2.13
C ALA A 679 1.46 2.16 -3.62
N VAL A 680 1.40 3.11 -4.56
CA VAL A 680 1.53 2.85 -6.01
C VAL A 680 2.92 3.13 -6.60
N ILE A 681 3.95 3.39 -5.77
CA ILE A 681 5.34 3.54 -6.23
C ILE A 681 6.25 2.67 -5.35
N PRO A 682 6.81 1.58 -5.88
CA PRO A 682 7.77 0.76 -5.16
C PRO A 682 8.85 1.59 -4.44
N PHE A 683 9.09 1.25 -3.18
CA PHE A 683 10.07 1.84 -2.25
C PHE A 683 9.71 3.21 -1.64
N VAL A 684 8.67 3.91 -2.11
CA VAL A 684 8.18 5.15 -1.46
C VAL A 684 7.23 4.77 -0.32
N THR A 685 7.61 5.02 0.94
CA THR A 685 6.81 4.62 2.12
C THR A 685 6.70 5.76 3.13
N GLY A 686 5.51 5.99 3.69
CA GLY A 686 5.26 7.04 4.68
C GLY A 686 5.49 8.47 4.15
N ALA A 687 5.34 8.69 2.84
CA ALA A 687 5.53 10.01 2.24
C ALA A 687 4.51 11.04 2.75
N GLY A 688 3.31 10.61 3.11
CA GLY A 688 2.33 11.40 3.85
C GLY A 688 2.75 11.68 5.29
N GLN A 689 3.45 10.79 5.99
CA GLN A 689 4.06 11.15 7.30
C GLN A 689 5.08 12.29 7.14
N ALA A 690 5.93 12.24 6.11
CA ALA A 690 6.86 13.32 5.81
C ALA A 690 6.13 14.63 5.46
N TYR A 691 5.04 14.54 4.68
CA TYR A 691 4.17 15.68 4.34
C TYR A 691 3.48 16.29 5.58
N ARG A 692 2.93 15.45 6.47
CA ARG A 692 2.32 15.84 7.75
C ARG A 692 3.35 16.46 8.69
N ALA A 693 4.57 15.94 8.77
CA ALA A 693 5.65 16.51 9.57
C ALA A 693 6.09 17.88 9.02
N GLY A 694 6.24 18.02 7.70
CA GLY A 694 6.55 19.29 7.04
C GLY A 694 5.50 20.36 7.30
N ASN A 695 4.22 20.03 7.14
CA ASN A 695 3.12 20.99 7.32
C ASN A 695 2.80 21.28 8.79
N LYS A 696 2.91 20.33 9.73
CA LYS A 696 2.77 20.63 11.17
C LYS A 696 3.76 21.69 11.66
N LEU A 697 4.99 21.72 11.12
CA LEU A 697 5.98 22.76 11.43
C LEU A 697 5.60 24.14 10.85
N VAL A 698 4.83 24.18 9.75
CA VAL A 698 4.27 25.42 9.18
C VAL A 698 3.02 25.85 9.96
N ASP A 699 2.15 24.92 10.33
CA ASP A 699 0.90 25.21 11.04
C ASP A 699 1.10 25.60 12.50
N VAL A 700 2.09 25.04 13.21
CA VAL A 700 2.47 25.54 14.54
C VAL A 700 3.00 26.97 14.42
N ALA A 701 3.82 27.30 13.42
CA ALA A 701 4.27 28.67 13.18
C ALA A 701 3.11 29.61 12.80
N ARG A 702 2.17 29.15 11.96
CA ARG A 702 0.96 29.88 11.54
C ARG A 702 0.01 30.13 12.70
N GLN A 703 -0.20 29.16 13.59
CA GLN A 703 -1.03 29.34 14.78
C GLN A 703 -0.32 30.20 15.84
N ALA A 704 0.99 30.04 16.04
CA ALA A 704 1.77 30.87 16.95
C ALA A 704 1.72 32.36 16.59
N ASP A 705 1.79 32.70 15.30
CA ASP A 705 1.70 34.08 14.79
C ASP A 705 0.27 34.62 14.85
N ASN A 706 -0.74 33.83 14.41
CA ASN A 706 -2.16 34.22 14.52
C ASN A 706 -2.66 34.35 15.97
N ALA A 707 -1.99 33.72 16.94
CA ALA A 707 -2.27 33.86 18.37
C ALA A 707 -1.64 35.12 19.01
N VAL A 708 -0.98 35.98 18.24
CA VAL A 708 -0.47 37.29 18.71
C VAL A 708 -1.46 38.40 18.31
N PRO A 709 -2.02 39.17 19.27
CA PRO A 709 -2.86 40.32 18.95
C PRO A 709 -2.14 41.32 18.03
N ALA A 710 -2.88 41.94 17.10
CA ALA A 710 -2.32 42.66 15.94
C ALA A 710 -1.37 43.85 16.23
N GLY A 711 -1.23 44.28 17.49
CA GLY A 711 -0.25 45.28 17.93
C GLY A 711 1.12 44.73 18.38
N GLY A 712 1.35 43.41 18.36
CA GLY A 712 2.58 42.80 18.84
C GLY A 712 3.83 43.14 18.01
N SER A 713 4.96 43.44 18.66
CA SER A 713 6.22 43.73 17.96
C SER A 713 6.78 42.49 17.22
N ALA A 714 7.59 42.70 16.18
CA ALA A 714 8.24 41.61 15.45
C ALA A 714 9.17 40.75 16.34
N ALA A 715 9.83 41.36 17.33
CA ALA A 715 10.66 40.63 18.30
C ALA A 715 9.81 39.74 19.24
N THR A 716 8.60 40.19 19.60
CA THR A 716 7.65 39.41 20.41
C THR A 716 7.11 38.20 19.65
N ARG A 717 6.84 38.36 18.35
CA ARG A 717 6.48 37.24 17.45
C ARG A 717 7.61 36.22 17.35
N GLY A 718 8.82 36.67 17.02
CA GLY A 718 9.98 35.78 16.87
C GLY A 718 10.31 34.95 18.12
N THR A 719 10.21 35.54 19.31
CA THR A 719 10.48 34.83 20.57
C THR A 719 9.38 33.83 20.95
N LYS A 720 8.10 34.17 20.75
CA LYS A 720 6.98 33.24 21.03
C LYS A 720 6.99 32.04 20.06
N VAL A 721 7.20 32.29 18.76
CA VAL A 721 7.37 31.23 17.75
C VAL A 721 8.54 30.32 18.12
N HIS A 722 9.70 30.86 18.50
CA HIS A 722 10.83 30.02 18.93
C HIS A 722 10.51 29.16 20.16
N GLY A 723 9.87 29.72 21.19
CA GLY A 723 9.55 28.97 22.41
C GLY A 723 8.57 27.81 22.18
N GLU A 724 7.55 28.02 21.35
CA GLU A 724 6.58 26.98 20.99
C GLU A 724 7.21 25.92 20.06
N PHE A 725 8.08 26.31 19.14
CA PHE A 725 8.85 25.42 18.27
C PHE A 725 9.82 24.52 19.06
N ASP A 726 10.56 25.09 20.02
CA ASP A 726 11.46 24.37 20.94
C ASP A 726 10.70 23.37 21.83
N THR A 727 9.46 23.71 22.20
CA THR A 727 8.59 22.86 23.03
C THR A 727 8.02 21.70 22.23
N ALA A 728 7.60 21.93 20.98
CA ALA A 728 7.19 20.87 20.05
C ALA A 728 8.33 19.88 19.78
N LEU A 729 9.56 20.38 19.58
CA LEU A 729 10.78 19.56 19.41
C LEU A 729 11.07 18.66 20.64
N LYS A 730 10.90 19.19 21.85
CA LYS A 730 11.14 18.42 23.10
C LYS A 730 10.05 17.36 23.32
N ASN A 731 8.79 17.70 23.09
CA ASN A 731 7.67 16.76 23.23
C ASN A 731 7.69 15.64 22.17
N GLY A 732 8.25 15.90 20.98
CA GLY A 732 8.45 14.89 19.93
C GLY A 732 9.51 13.83 20.24
N ALA A 733 10.36 14.05 21.26
CA ALA A 733 11.48 13.16 21.61
C ALA A 733 11.25 12.34 22.90
N GLY A 734 10.12 12.52 23.60
CA GLY A 734 9.87 11.83 24.86
C GLY A 734 8.42 11.97 25.34
N GLY A 735 7.59 10.97 25.05
CA GLY A 735 6.18 10.96 25.46
C GLY A 735 6.01 10.79 26.97
N LYS A 736 5.60 11.86 27.67
CA LYS A 736 4.94 11.76 28.99
C LYS A 736 3.78 12.74 29.10
N ASN A 737 2.58 12.20 29.30
CA ASN A 737 1.51 12.92 29.99
C ASN A 737 1.95 13.13 31.46
N VAL A 738 1.70 14.31 32.03
CA VAL A 738 1.92 14.58 33.46
C VAL A 738 0.73 15.30 34.08
N SER A 739 -0.28 14.51 34.45
CA SER A 739 -1.08 14.72 35.66
C SER A 739 -1.81 13.40 35.99
N GLY A 740 -1.77 12.83 37.19
CA GLY A 740 -1.12 13.30 38.42
C GLY A 740 -0.38 12.20 39.20
N GLU A 741 0.41 12.66 40.17
CA GLU A 741 0.89 11.99 41.39
C GLU A 741 1.10 10.46 41.39
N GLN A 742 2.37 10.02 41.38
CA GLN A 742 2.91 8.99 42.30
C GLN A 742 4.43 9.21 42.55
N PRO A 743 4.99 8.75 43.69
CA PRO A 743 6.32 9.20 44.14
C PRO A 743 7.53 8.28 43.81
N TYR A 744 8.62 8.94 43.40
CA TYR A 744 9.99 8.82 43.95
C TYR A 744 10.67 7.44 44.18
N VAL A 745 11.45 6.96 43.20
CA VAL A 745 12.72 6.20 43.40
C VAL A 745 13.68 6.64 42.26
N LYS A 746 14.83 7.33 42.42
CA LYS A 746 16.13 7.15 43.14
C LYS A 746 17.14 6.21 42.43
N GLY A 747 18.28 6.77 41.99
CA GLY A 747 19.44 6.08 41.35
C GLY A 747 19.92 6.82 40.09
N GLU A 748 20.99 7.63 40.14
CA GLU A 748 22.42 7.29 39.88
C GLU A 748 22.75 6.96 38.40
N TRP A 749 23.74 7.53 37.70
CA TRP A 749 24.63 8.71 37.89
C TRP A 749 25.12 9.19 36.50
N LEU A 750 25.35 10.50 36.31
CA LEU A 750 26.34 11.06 35.37
C LEU A 750 26.64 12.53 35.74
N GLN A 751 27.90 12.98 35.65
CA GLN A 751 28.40 14.15 36.40
C GLN A 751 28.85 15.37 35.57
N ASP A 752 28.73 16.53 36.21
CA ASP A 752 29.63 17.70 36.20
C ASP A 752 30.28 18.18 34.90
N LYS A 753 29.72 19.27 34.34
CA LYS A 753 30.51 20.22 33.52
C LYS A 753 30.14 21.71 33.61
N TYR A 754 29.09 22.09 34.36
CA TYR A 754 28.50 23.45 34.28
C TYR A 754 28.14 24.10 35.64
N ARG A 755 29.01 24.01 36.66
CA ARG A 755 28.78 24.62 37.98
C ARG A 755 29.67 25.85 38.23
N PRO A 756 29.11 27.06 38.45
CA PRO A 756 29.88 28.24 38.85
C PRO A 756 30.52 28.10 40.25
N LYS A 757 31.75 28.60 40.40
CA LYS A 757 32.52 28.52 41.66
C LYS A 757 32.07 29.64 42.61
N GLY A 758 31.54 29.29 43.80
CA GLY A 758 31.20 30.24 44.87
C GLY A 758 29.71 30.37 45.23
N SER A 759 28.79 29.66 44.55
CA SER A 759 27.36 29.64 44.95
C SER A 759 27.12 28.72 46.16
N SER A 760 26.42 29.23 47.18
CA SER A 760 25.86 28.42 48.28
C SER A 760 24.49 27.79 47.93
N ASN A 761 23.87 28.18 46.81
CA ASN A 761 22.65 27.56 46.30
C ASN A 761 23.01 26.40 45.34
N PRO A 762 22.51 25.17 45.54
CA PRO A 762 22.78 24.03 44.66
C PRO A 762 22.08 24.11 43.29
N ASP A 763 20.98 24.85 43.16
CA ASP A 763 20.08 24.80 41.98
C ASP A 763 20.33 25.92 40.94
N ALA A 764 21.44 26.66 41.07
CA ALA A 764 21.71 27.84 40.25
C ALA A 764 22.39 27.51 38.91
N VAL A 765 21.71 27.80 37.79
CA VAL A 765 22.21 27.64 36.41
C VAL A 765 22.28 28.99 35.70
N VAL A 766 23.32 29.21 34.89
CA VAL A 766 23.54 30.45 34.13
C VAL A 766 23.01 30.32 32.70
N GLY A 767 22.16 31.26 32.28
CA GLY A 767 21.68 31.36 30.90
C GLY A 767 22.75 31.91 29.93
N ASN A 768 22.60 31.56 28.65
CA ASN A 768 23.43 31.93 27.50
C ASN A 768 24.31 33.22 27.67
N PRO A 769 25.64 33.14 27.50
CA PRO A 769 26.56 34.28 27.65
C PRO A 769 26.27 35.54 26.81
N ALA A 770 25.44 35.44 25.77
CA ALA A 770 25.17 36.54 24.84
C ALA A 770 24.16 37.60 25.32
N ASN A 771 23.33 37.34 26.34
CA ASN A 771 22.31 38.32 26.78
C ASN A 771 21.88 38.13 28.27
N PRO A 772 22.53 38.81 29.24
CA PRO A 772 22.36 38.56 30.67
C PRO A 772 21.23 39.40 31.32
N ALA A 773 19.97 39.14 30.96
CA ALA A 773 18.81 39.94 31.40
C ALA A 773 17.82 39.25 32.37
N ALA A 774 17.95 37.95 32.65
CA ALA A 774 17.05 37.23 33.56
C ALA A 774 17.72 36.07 34.30
N VAL A 775 17.45 35.97 35.60
CA VAL A 775 17.72 34.79 36.45
C VAL A 775 16.41 34.44 37.15
N PHE A 776 16.00 33.18 37.09
CA PHE A 776 14.76 32.68 37.68
C PHE A 776 15.04 31.74 38.86
N ASP A 777 14.34 31.92 39.97
CA ASP A 777 14.21 30.91 41.03
C ASP A 777 13.03 29.99 40.71
N LEU A 778 13.34 28.74 40.38
CA LEU A 778 12.37 27.70 40.02
C LEU A 778 11.59 27.12 41.22
N LYS A 779 11.89 27.52 42.47
CA LYS A 779 11.18 27.06 43.67
C LYS A 779 10.22 28.07 44.30
N THR A 780 10.33 29.37 43.99
CA THR A 780 9.46 30.40 44.61
C THR A 780 8.68 31.28 43.63
N GLY A 781 9.01 31.28 42.33
CA GLY A 781 8.16 31.87 41.29
C GLY A 781 8.00 33.39 41.33
N LYS A 782 8.88 34.13 42.02
CA LYS A 782 8.87 35.61 42.06
C LYS A 782 10.12 36.19 41.39
N SER A 783 9.93 37.15 40.50
CA SER A 783 10.99 38.03 40.02
C SER A 783 11.17 39.21 40.99
N GLY A 784 12.42 39.59 41.27
CA GLY A 784 12.71 40.55 42.34
C GLY A 784 14.18 40.97 42.43
N ILE A 785 14.69 41.62 41.39
CA ILE A 785 15.94 42.39 41.42
C ILE A 785 15.58 43.86 41.24
N SER A 786 16.16 44.74 42.06
CA SER A 786 15.83 46.18 42.07
C SER A 786 16.76 46.99 41.18
N ASN A 787 16.30 48.16 40.68
CA ASN A 787 17.07 49.00 39.76
C ASN A 787 18.47 49.38 40.28
N SER A 788 18.65 49.53 41.60
CA SER A 788 19.95 49.82 42.23
C SER A 788 20.99 48.71 42.06
N GLN A 789 20.57 47.48 41.69
CA GLN A 789 21.47 46.37 41.38
C GLN A 789 21.91 46.39 39.90
N MET A 790 21.11 46.94 38.97
CA MET A 790 21.54 47.13 37.57
C MET A 790 22.64 48.19 37.44
N THR A 791 22.53 49.30 38.18
CA THR A 791 23.52 50.40 38.17
C THR A 791 24.90 50.00 38.76
N LYS A 792 25.07 48.74 39.17
CA LYS A 792 26.35 48.15 39.59
C LYS A 792 26.96 47.23 38.51
N TYR A 793 26.18 46.82 37.50
CA TYR A 793 26.65 46.06 36.33
C TYR A 793 27.13 46.97 35.19
N GLU A 794 26.38 48.03 34.88
CA GLU A 794 26.65 48.92 33.74
C GLU A 794 28.03 49.62 33.78
N ARG A 795 28.60 49.79 34.98
CA ARG A 795 29.92 50.41 35.19
C ARG A 795 31.13 49.57 34.81
N ASN A 796 30.93 48.31 34.42
CA ASN A 796 32.00 47.36 34.10
C ASN A 796 32.03 46.97 32.60
N LEU A 797 31.30 47.66 31.72
CA LEU A 797 31.34 47.43 30.27
C LEU A 797 32.53 48.16 29.62
N PRO A 798 33.25 47.52 28.66
CA PRO A 798 34.28 48.19 27.89
C PRO A 798 33.77 49.34 27.03
N GLU A 799 34.62 50.36 26.89
CA GLU A 799 34.40 51.53 26.05
C GLU A 799 34.19 51.14 24.57
N GLY A 800 33.23 51.76 23.90
CA GLY A 800 32.85 51.45 22.51
C GLY A 800 31.64 50.52 22.34
N THR A 801 31.01 50.03 23.41
CA THR A 801 29.77 49.24 23.33
C THR A 801 28.56 50.15 23.00
N PRO A 802 27.87 49.99 21.85
CA PRO A 802 26.78 50.89 21.46
C PRO A 802 25.46 50.58 22.19
N VAL A 803 24.75 51.64 22.60
CA VAL A 803 23.45 51.55 23.29
C VAL A 803 22.37 52.19 22.42
N TYR A 804 21.25 51.48 22.21
CA TYR A 804 20.08 51.98 21.48
C TYR A 804 18.87 52.07 22.40
N THR A 805 18.24 53.24 22.48
CA THR A 805 16.97 53.46 23.18
C THR A 805 15.87 53.82 22.19
N VAL A 806 14.69 53.21 22.36
CA VAL A 806 13.47 53.55 21.61
C VAL A 806 12.56 54.37 22.52
N THR A 807 12.22 55.59 22.12
CA THR A 807 11.23 56.44 22.81
C THR A 807 9.89 56.43 22.08
N PRO A 808 8.75 56.35 22.78
CA PRO A 808 7.44 56.24 22.16
C PRO A 808 6.83 57.60 21.81
N ASN A 809 6.37 57.74 20.56
CA ASN A 809 5.20 58.49 20.06
C ASN A 809 5.37 58.71 18.54
N GLY A 810 4.30 58.66 17.74
CA GLY A 810 4.41 58.68 16.28
C GLY A 810 3.36 59.54 15.57
N HIS A 811 3.74 60.08 14.41
CA HIS A 811 2.91 60.54 13.29
C HIS A 811 3.81 60.65 12.02
N ASN A 812 3.23 60.84 10.82
CA ASN A 812 3.90 60.54 9.54
C ASN A 812 4.38 61.78 8.73
N ALA A 813 5.56 61.65 8.09
CA ALA A 813 6.01 62.29 6.82
C ALA A 813 6.32 63.83 6.80
N PRO A 814 7.01 64.38 5.76
CA PRO A 814 8.23 63.89 5.05
C PRO A 814 9.27 64.99 4.60
N ARG A 815 10.40 64.57 3.97
CA ARG A 815 11.30 65.33 3.00
C ARG A 815 12.25 66.44 3.55
N PRO A 816 13.23 67.00 2.76
CA PRO A 816 14.11 66.41 1.70
C PRO A 816 15.57 66.96 1.60
N GLN A 817 16.49 66.23 0.95
CA GLN A 817 17.56 66.70 0.02
C GLN A 817 17.96 65.51 -0.89
N SER A 818 18.24 65.60 -2.20
CA SER A 818 18.05 66.64 -3.23
C SER A 818 17.72 65.99 -4.60
N LEU A 819 17.37 66.79 -5.63
CA LEU A 819 16.94 66.34 -6.98
C LEU A 819 18.07 65.65 -7.78
N SER A 820 17.82 64.90 -8.87
CA SER A 820 16.62 64.73 -9.73
C SER A 820 16.57 63.27 -10.28
N GLY A 821 15.63 62.78 -11.11
CA GLY A 821 14.45 63.33 -11.82
C GLY A 821 14.12 62.43 -13.04
N MET A 822 12.97 62.52 -13.74
CA MET A 822 11.79 63.40 -13.59
C MET A 822 10.66 62.62 -12.85
N GLY A 823 9.34 62.58 -13.13
CA GLY A 823 8.43 63.18 -14.14
C GLY A 823 8.12 62.27 -15.34
N ALA A 824 6.88 62.09 -15.81
CA ALA A 824 5.54 62.44 -15.27
C ALA A 824 4.46 61.55 -15.96
N GLY A 825 3.21 61.36 -15.48
CA GLY A 825 2.54 61.79 -14.24
C GLY A 825 0.99 61.63 -14.35
N LEU A 826 0.27 61.81 -13.22
CA LEU A 826 -1.22 61.88 -13.08
C LEU A 826 -2.03 60.59 -13.40
N ASN A 827 -3.34 60.48 -13.10
CA ASN A 827 -4.08 60.62 -11.82
C ASN A 827 -5.51 59.99 -11.99
N THR A 828 -6.25 59.76 -10.90
CA THR A 828 -7.64 59.19 -10.84
C THR A 828 -7.75 57.71 -11.29
N GLY A 829 -8.79 56.94 -10.94
CA GLY A 829 -9.98 57.19 -10.10
C GLY A 829 -10.77 55.89 -9.83
N TYR A 830 -11.70 55.90 -8.88
CA TYR A 830 -12.49 54.72 -8.47
C TYR A 830 -13.88 54.74 -9.15
N LEU A 831 -14.24 53.72 -9.96
CA LEU A 831 -15.61 53.18 -10.16
C LEU A 831 -15.73 52.13 -11.29
N GLY A 832 -16.35 50.99 -10.98
CA GLY A 832 -17.38 50.31 -11.80
C GLY A 832 -17.11 49.81 -13.24
N GLY A 833 -16.67 48.54 -13.36
CA GLY A 833 -17.36 47.51 -14.17
C GLY A 833 -17.19 47.42 -15.70
N GLN A 834 -17.01 46.18 -16.20
CA GLN A 834 -17.04 45.73 -17.62
C GLN A 834 -15.90 46.25 -18.53
N LEU A 835 -15.41 45.54 -19.56
CA LEU A 835 -15.46 44.11 -19.98
C LEU A 835 -14.32 43.85 -21.02
N VAL A 836 -14.30 42.63 -21.60
CA VAL A 836 -13.59 42.20 -22.84
C VAL A 836 -12.20 41.54 -22.69
N PHE A 837 -12.24 40.21 -22.87
CA PHE A 837 -11.28 39.22 -23.44
C PHE A 837 -9.89 39.66 -23.95
N GLY A 838 -8.85 38.82 -23.92
CA GLY A 838 -8.71 37.39 -23.52
C GLY A 838 -7.23 37.06 -23.23
N SER A 839 -6.74 35.81 -23.24
CA SER A 839 -7.35 34.52 -23.54
C SER A 839 -6.48 33.37 -22.98
N ASP A 840 -7.05 32.42 -22.23
CA ASP A 840 -6.55 31.04 -22.10
C ASP A 840 -7.65 30.15 -21.46
N PRO A 841 -8.02 28.99 -22.04
CA PRO A 841 -9.14 28.18 -21.57
C PRO A 841 -8.72 27.15 -20.51
N VAL A 842 -8.88 27.48 -19.22
CA VAL A 842 -8.84 26.49 -18.14
C VAL A 842 -10.12 25.63 -18.18
N PRO A 843 -10.05 24.28 -18.30
CA PRO A 843 -11.23 23.43 -18.28
C PRO A 843 -11.94 23.45 -16.93
N TYR A 844 -13.15 24.03 -16.90
CA TYR A 844 -13.98 24.16 -15.70
C TYR A 844 -14.66 22.82 -15.37
N GLN A 845 -13.98 21.93 -14.61
CA GLN A 845 -14.65 20.79 -13.97
C GLN A 845 -15.34 21.24 -12.67
N GLY A 846 -16.57 21.74 -12.81
CA GLY A 846 -17.43 22.17 -11.69
C GLY A 846 -18.79 21.47 -11.72
N GLY A 847 -18.82 20.19 -11.33
CA GLY A 847 -20.04 19.36 -11.25
C GLY A 847 -20.32 18.90 -9.81
N VAL A 848 -21.36 19.49 -9.21
CA VAL A 848 -21.98 19.22 -7.89
C VAL A 848 -21.46 17.97 -7.14
N VAL A 849 -20.81 18.21 -5.99
CA VAL A 849 -20.39 17.14 -5.06
C VAL A 849 -21.61 16.56 -4.33
N GLY A 850 -22.05 15.37 -4.76
CA GLY A 850 -22.79 14.44 -3.91
C GLY A 850 -21.82 13.45 -3.24
N ASN A 851 -22.19 12.91 -2.07
CA ASN A 851 -21.42 11.86 -1.42
C ASN A 851 -21.65 10.52 -2.12
N GLU A 852 -20.93 10.26 -3.21
CA GLU A 852 -20.83 8.94 -3.83
C GLU A 852 -19.49 8.28 -3.47
N ALA A 853 -19.51 6.97 -3.22
CA ALA A 853 -18.28 6.20 -3.05
C ALA A 853 -17.56 6.11 -4.39
N ILE A 854 -16.27 6.47 -4.42
CA ILE A 854 -15.42 6.28 -5.60
C ILE A 854 -15.37 4.77 -5.88
N ASP A 855 -15.97 4.34 -7.00
CA ASP A 855 -16.02 2.94 -7.41
C ASP A 855 -14.66 2.54 -8.03
N PRO A 856 -13.87 1.66 -7.38
CA PRO A 856 -12.56 1.27 -7.93
C PRO A 856 -12.67 0.56 -9.27
N ARG A 857 -13.86 0.06 -9.64
CA ARG A 857 -14.11 -0.64 -10.90
C ARG A 857 -14.12 0.28 -12.13
N LEU A 858 -13.97 1.60 -11.96
CA LEU A 858 -13.72 2.56 -13.05
C LEU A 858 -12.22 2.75 -13.37
N TYR A 859 -11.32 2.13 -12.61
CA TYR A 859 -9.90 2.00 -12.92
C TYR A 859 -9.53 0.61 -13.52
N LYS A 860 -10.53 -0.24 -13.82
CA LYS A 860 -10.37 -1.54 -14.50
C LYS A 860 -10.62 -1.42 -16.01
#